data_AF-A0A7Y8X236-F1
#
_entry.id   AF-A0A7Y8X236-F1
#
_cell.length_a   1.000
_cell.length_b   1.000
_cell.length_c   1.000
_cell.angle_alpha   90.00
_cell.angle_beta   90.00
_cell.angle_gamma   90.00
#
_symmetry.space_group_name_H-M   'P 1'
#
loop_
_entity.id
_entity.type
_entity.pdbx_description
1 polymer ?
#
loop_
_entity_poly.entity_id
_entity_poly.type
_entity_poly.pdbx_seq_one_letter_code
_entity_poly.pdbx_strand_id
1 'polypeptide(L)'
;ARPARTGRPTPAGPQRESVPVTAQQHGLLLDALAHQGTGRYVEQLHWRWHGPLDTDRFTAAWEAVFAREAVLRTAFDWQAEPRLVLHEDVRPEVVRLAHGSDDWDDLLERDRLRGFDLRRPGLLRATLFDEAAPGDTGTASTRVLLTFHHVLLDGWSVSLLIQQFYRAYLAGGTLPETGTRRPDIRDYSRWLHAQDTGPAREYWSAAVPAGPLAVRPALPGEPTGQHGSGRAQTRLAPAEAERLRRWAASHAATESSALNTAWALLLSRACGAAGPVRVGFGVTVSGRGIPLDGVERLPGLLMNSLPMTIEVDPAATVPGLLATLRDQALDMASYEWVSTGQIHEWSGRGAGEKLVESLLVLENYPRSQDGLEDDLAAQGIRVELPDAAGSETAFPVALLAYRDTDGSLVLAAVHDRSRLADADAATLVELCARLLRELPVTGDDLTTVADLLETLPDDALPKMADRPERDRDGDDGASWPEGPDTQLLRDAWQAVLGTGDVAPGDHFFEAGGHSLLAMKLLREIAERTGRTLRLDDLLAHPTAGALARLLADGPAAGERGVLVPLREAADPDAGTLYLVHPPGGQVACYAQLAQSYPGPEALTGIRDPRVDQAQPEHLTTEQLAAIYHEALLPVLESGRRVVLGGFSGGGVIAYEIAQRIAADGWQPPLVVMIDAGAPDGEVTDAEAEGSFASRLRAVAENRADTGAGAEAEARTADGPAQGSTDEPADADAYLAELAQIADWVRGDGGGDPVALMTDSVEAVQRYRPLPYHGPVAVLRAGDTGFGRGTDYDESDRFHGRPGLGWEDHCEDLAIRIVPGNHVTMLTGDNVRVLARILASAART
;
A
#
# COMPACT_ATOMS: atom_id res chain seq x y z
N ALA A 1 49.68 41.24 -12.97
CA ALA A 1 48.92 40.25 -13.78
C ALA A 1 49.55 38.86 -13.60
N ARG A 2 48.94 38.03 -12.76
CA ARG A 2 49.13 36.57 -12.70
C ARG A 2 47.73 35.98 -12.52
N PRO A 3 47.28 35.03 -13.35
CA PRO A 3 45.93 34.50 -13.23
C PRO A 3 45.85 33.55 -12.04
N ALA A 4 44.80 33.73 -11.22
CA ALA A 4 44.48 32.87 -10.09
C ALA A 4 43.96 31.52 -10.58
N ARG A 5 44.42 30.45 -9.93
CA ARG A 5 44.02 29.06 -10.16
C ARG A 5 42.54 28.88 -9.84
N THR A 6 41.78 28.36 -10.81
CA THR A 6 40.41 27.89 -10.63
C THR A 6 40.39 26.70 -9.67
N GLY A 7 39.72 26.84 -8.52
CA GLY A 7 39.41 25.74 -7.63
C GLY A 7 38.37 24.82 -8.26
N ARG A 8 38.59 23.50 -8.19
CA ARG A 8 37.59 22.49 -8.53
C ARG A 8 36.44 22.53 -7.52
N PRO A 9 35.19 22.30 -7.93
CA PRO A 9 34.07 22.20 -6.99
C PRO A 9 34.17 20.90 -6.17
N THR A 10 33.82 21.00 -4.89
CA THR A 10 33.66 19.89 -3.94
C THR A 10 32.37 19.13 -4.27
N PRO A 11 32.30 17.79 -4.16
CA PRO A 11 31.12 17.03 -4.56
C PRO A 11 30.00 17.16 -3.53
N ALA A 12 28.77 17.23 -4.01
CA ALA A 12 27.55 17.11 -3.23
C ALA A 12 27.44 15.74 -2.56
N GLY A 13 26.80 15.67 -1.39
CA GLY A 13 26.41 14.40 -0.76
C GLY A 13 25.51 13.57 -1.70
N PRO A 14 25.48 12.24 -1.53
CA PRO A 14 24.83 11.34 -2.48
C PRO A 14 23.31 11.58 -2.48
N GLN A 15 22.79 12.06 -3.61
CA GLN A 15 21.35 12.05 -3.87
C GLN A 15 20.94 10.57 -4.00
N ARG A 16 20.11 10.04 -3.08
CA ARG A 16 19.53 8.70 -3.19
C ARG A 16 18.86 8.57 -4.56
N GLU A 17 19.29 7.56 -5.28
CA GLU A 17 18.82 7.29 -6.63
C GLU A 17 17.33 6.95 -6.61
N SER A 18 16.53 7.53 -7.51
CA SER A 18 15.12 7.21 -7.62
C SER A 18 14.64 7.20 -9.07
N VAL A 19 13.65 6.36 -9.36
CA VAL A 19 13.04 6.21 -10.69
C VAL A 19 11.53 6.42 -10.60
N PRO A 20 10.88 6.97 -11.64
CA PRO A 20 9.42 7.08 -11.65
C PRO A 20 8.77 5.69 -11.59
N VAL A 21 7.64 5.57 -10.87
CA VAL A 21 6.84 4.34 -10.94
C VAL A 21 6.27 4.17 -12.35
N THR A 22 6.08 2.93 -12.78
CA THR A 22 5.35 2.68 -14.04
C THR A 22 3.86 3.00 -13.89
N ALA A 23 3.15 3.23 -15.00
CA ALA A 23 1.70 3.44 -14.97
C ALA A 23 0.94 2.26 -14.32
N GLN A 24 1.45 1.04 -14.51
CA GLN A 24 0.92 -0.16 -13.87
C GLN A 24 1.19 -0.17 -12.35
N GLN A 25 2.42 0.10 -11.93
CA GLN A 25 2.78 0.21 -10.52
C GLN A 25 1.98 1.29 -9.82
N HIS A 26 1.73 2.41 -10.49
CA HIS A 26 0.86 3.46 -9.98
C HIS A 26 -0.57 2.95 -9.77
N GLY A 27 -1.14 2.23 -10.74
CA GLY A 27 -2.43 1.54 -10.63
C GLY A 27 -2.54 0.71 -9.35
N LEU A 28 -1.57 -0.18 -9.16
CA LEU A 28 -1.52 -1.10 -8.03
C LEU A 28 -1.22 -0.41 -6.70
N LEU A 29 -0.38 0.64 -6.71
CA LEU A 29 -0.08 1.44 -5.53
C LEU A 29 -1.37 2.08 -5.00
N LEU A 30 -2.19 2.71 -5.86
CA LEU A 30 -3.42 3.34 -5.39
C LEU A 30 -4.42 2.33 -4.82
N ASP A 31 -4.59 1.20 -5.51
CA ASP A 31 -5.52 0.17 -5.04
C ASP A 31 -5.02 -0.49 -3.74
N ALA A 32 -3.70 -0.66 -3.58
CA ALA A 32 -3.09 -1.12 -2.33
C ALA A 32 -3.30 -0.12 -1.18
N LEU A 33 -3.16 1.18 -1.44
CA LEU A 33 -3.41 2.23 -0.45
C LEU A 33 -4.91 2.29 -0.06
N ALA A 34 -5.83 2.04 -0.99
CA ALA A 34 -7.26 1.99 -0.72
C ALA A 34 -7.69 0.74 0.09
N HIS A 35 -6.87 -0.32 0.10
CA HIS A 35 -7.16 -1.59 0.77
C HIS A 35 -6.08 -1.95 1.81
N GLN A 36 -5.50 -0.95 2.48
CA GLN A 36 -4.48 -1.19 3.51
C GLN A 36 -4.98 -2.12 4.62
N GLY A 37 -4.15 -3.11 4.97
CA GLY A 37 -4.43 -4.06 6.04
C GLY A 37 -5.41 -5.18 5.68
N THR A 38 -5.90 -5.28 4.44
CA THR A 38 -6.73 -6.43 4.01
C THR A 38 -5.89 -7.63 3.55
N GLY A 39 -4.57 -7.46 3.43
CA GLY A 39 -3.68 -8.45 2.82
C GLY A 39 -3.78 -8.51 1.28
N ARG A 40 -4.50 -7.55 0.66
CA ARG A 40 -4.58 -7.43 -0.80
C ARG A 40 -3.21 -7.06 -1.37
N TYR A 41 -2.79 -7.72 -2.45
CA TYR A 41 -1.46 -7.62 -3.06
C TYR A 41 -0.29 -8.11 -2.21
N VAL A 42 -0.56 -8.72 -1.05
CA VAL A 42 0.44 -9.43 -0.26
C VAL A 42 0.39 -10.89 -0.67
N GLU A 43 1.37 -11.29 -1.48
CA GLU A 43 1.44 -12.63 -2.05
C GLU A 43 2.34 -13.52 -1.20
N GLN A 44 1.96 -14.79 -1.08
CA GLN A 44 2.68 -15.78 -0.29
C GLN A 44 2.98 -17.02 -1.14
N LEU A 45 4.23 -17.44 -1.14
CA LEU A 45 4.66 -18.74 -1.65
C LEU A 45 5.18 -19.59 -0.50
N HIS A 46 4.86 -20.88 -0.50
CA HIS A 46 5.46 -21.79 0.46
C HIS A 46 5.86 -23.13 -0.16
N TRP A 47 6.92 -23.74 0.37
CA TRP A 47 7.35 -25.09 -0.01
C TRP A 47 8.04 -25.76 1.17
N ARG A 48 8.19 -27.09 1.11
CA ARG A 48 8.97 -27.81 2.11
C ARG A 48 10.42 -27.97 1.68
N TRP A 49 11.30 -27.77 2.65
CA TRP A 49 12.72 -28.07 2.61
C TRP A 49 12.97 -29.33 3.44
N HIS A 50 13.45 -30.38 2.78
CA HIS A 50 13.83 -31.65 3.39
C HIS A 50 15.35 -31.74 3.52
N GLY A 51 15.83 -32.20 4.67
CA GLY A 51 17.27 -32.31 4.94
C GLY A 51 17.81 -31.16 5.79
N PRO A 52 19.14 -31.00 5.87
CA PRO A 52 19.75 -29.97 6.72
C PRO A 52 19.40 -28.56 6.21
N LEU A 53 19.03 -27.67 7.13
CA LEU A 53 18.83 -26.25 6.87
C LEU A 53 19.61 -25.42 7.89
N ASP A 54 20.70 -24.85 7.42
CA ASP A 54 21.50 -23.83 8.12
C ASP A 54 20.84 -22.46 7.95
N THR A 55 20.32 -21.89 9.05
CA THR A 55 19.62 -20.60 9.05
C THR A 55 20.55 -19.43 8.74
N ASP A 56 21.79 -19.45 9.23
CA ASP A 56 22.73 -18.34 9.01
C ASP A 56 23.14 -18.28 7.53
N ARG A 57 23.39 -19.45 6.94
CA ARG A 57 23.62 -19.58 5.49
C ARG A 57 22.38 -19.20 4.68
N PHE A 58 21.18 -19.51 5.17
CA PHE A 58 19.91 -19.12 4.53
C PHE A 58 19.76 -17.59 4.51
N THR A 59 19.98 -16.93 5.65
CA THR A 59 19.93 -15.47 5.77
C THR A 59 20.98 -14.81 4.90
N ALA A 60 22.24 -15.25 4.97
CA ALA A 60 23.33 -14.73 4.15
C ALA A 60 23.05 -14.88 2.64
N ALA A 61 22.42 -15.97 2.22
CA ALA A 61 22.02 -16.17 0.83
C ALA A 61 21.00 -15.12 0.37
N TRP A 62 19.99 -14.80 1.18
CA TRP A 62 19.04 -13.74 0.87
C TRP A 62 19.68 -12.35 0.93
N GLU A 63 20.59 -12.10 1.87
CA GLU A 63 21.36 -10.85 1.93
C GLU A 63 22.15 -10.62 0.63
N ALA A 64 22.80 -11.67 0.10
CA ALA A 64 23.50 -11.60 -1.16
C ALA A 64 22.56 -11.33 -2.36
N VAL A 65 21.33 -11.86 -2.32
CA VAL A 65 20.30 -11.56 -3.33
C VAL A 65 19.83 -10.11 -3.22
N PHE A 66 19.55 -9.59 -2.02
CA PHE A 66 19.18 -8.19 -1.78
C PHE A 66 20.27 -7.21 -2.22
N ALA A 67 21.54 -7.53 -1.94
CA ALA A 67 22.68 -6.73 -2.39
C ALA A 67 22.71 -6.62 -3.92
N ARG A 68 22.50 -7.75 -4.62
CA ARG A 68 22.53 -7.79 -6.09
C ARG A 68 21.31 -7.14 -6.74
N GLU A 69 20.11 -7.37 -6.23
CA GLU A 69 18.86 -7.04 -6.91
C GLU A 69 18.26 -5.73 -6.36
N ALA A 70 18.49 -4.63 -7.08
CA ALA A 70 18.10 -3.29 -6.66
C ALA A 70 16.61 -3.17 -6.29
N VAL A 71 15.73 -3.90 -6.97
CA VAL A 71 14.27 -3.88 -6.70
C VAL A 71 13.92 -4.25 -5.27
N LEU A 72 14.65 -5.19 -4.65
CA LEU A 72 14.41 -5.62 -3.27
C LEU A 72 14.78 -4.54 -2.25
N ARG A 73 15.56 -3.56 -2.68
CA ARG A 73 16.00 -2.42 -1.88
C ARG A 73 15.25 -1.13 -2.22
N THR A 74 14.06 -1.26 -2.83
CA THR A 74 13.23 -0.10 -3.16
C THR A 74 12.07 0.11 -2.21
N ALA A 75 11.74 1.38 -2.00
CA ALA A 75 10.54 1.86 -1.33
C ALA A 75 9.78 2.84 -2.24
N PHE A 76 8.52 3.10 -1.93
CA PHE A 76 7.71 4.10 -2.62
C PHE A 76 7.73 5.43 -1.88
N ASP A 77 7.88 6.51 -2.65
CA ASP A 77 7.57 7.88 -2.23
C ASP A 77 6.49 8.43 -3.16
N TRP A 78 5.46 9.07 -2.62
CA TRP A 78 4.32 9.58 -3.38
C TRP A 78 3.90 11.00 -3.00
N GLN A 79 4.83 11.80 -2.45
CA GLN A 79 4.59 13.19 -2.06
C GLN A 79 3.97 14.06 -3.19
N ALA A 80 4.58 14.05 -4.37
CA ALA A 80 4.13 14.86 -5.53
C ALA A 80 3.89 13.98 -6.77
N GLU A 81 4.90 13.21 -7.17
CA GLU A 81 4.78 12.15 -8.18
C GLU A 81 5.27 10.84 -7.57
N PRO A 82 4.53 9.72 -7.73
CA PRO A 82 4.99 8.46 -7.19
C PRO A 82 6.31 8.00 -7.82
N ARG A 83 7.28 7.66 -6.97
CA ARG A 83 8.63 7.22 -7.33
C ARG A 83 9.04 5.99 -6.52
N LEU A 84 9.92 5.20 -7.12
CA LEU A 84 10.69 4.17 -6.43
C LEU A 84 12.02 4.77 -5.99
N VAL A 85 12.27 4.78 -4.68
CA VAL A 85 13.52 5.23 -4.06
C VAL A 85 14.40 4.02 -3.81
N LEU A 86 15.65 4.03 -4.30
CA LEU A 86 16.61 2.95 -4.15
C LEU A 86 17.47 3.18 -2.90
N HIS A 87 17.55 2.18 -2.03
CA HIS A 87 18.37 2.20 -0.82
C HIS A 87 19.61 1.32 -1.01
N GLU A 88 20.78 1.74 -0.52
CA GLU A 88 22.03 0.97 -0.69
C GLU A 88 22.05 -0.31 0.16
N ASP A 89 21.68 -0.21 1.43
CA ASP A 89 21.75 -1.30 2.40
C ASP A 89 20.38 -1.65 2.97
N VAL A 90 19.84 -2.79 2.53
CA VAL A 90 18.58 -3.35 3.04
C VAL A 90 18.83 -4.81 3.37
N ARG A 91 18.46 -5.22 4.58
CA ARG A 91 18.58 -6.61 5.04
C ARG A 91 17.23 -7.31 4.93
N PRO A 92 17.19 -8.57 4.47
CA PRO A 92 15.97 -9.35 4.44
C PRO A 92 15.53 -9.68 5.87
N GLU A 93 14.23 -9.69 6.11
CA GLU A 93 13.67 -10.26 7.33
C GLU A 93 13.56 -11.77 7.17
N VAL A 94 14.30 -12.52 8.01
CA VAL A 94 14.24 -13.98 8.08
C VAL A 94 13.92 -14.40 9.51
N VAL A 95 12.77 -15.05 9.71
CA VAL A 95 12.31 -15.54 11.02
C VAL A 95 12.28 -17.06 11.01
N ARG A 96 12.70 -17.71 12.10
CA ARG A 96 12.56 -19.17 12.28
C ARG A 96 11.69 -19.48 13.49
N LEU A 97 10.65 -20.28 13.26
CA LEU A 97 9.65 -20.71 14.23
C LEU A 97 9.81 -22.20 14.51
N ALA A 98 9.73 -22.57 15.80
CA ALA A 98 9.85 -23.95 16.24
C ALA A 98 8.55 -24.72 15.97
N HIS A 99 8.66 -26.04 15.82
CA HIS A 99 7.50 -26.90 15.64
C HIS A 99 6.47 -26.72 16.78
N GLY A 100 5.21 -26.52 16.40
CA GLY A 100 4.09 -26.38 17.34
C GLY A 100 4.03 -25.03 18.06
N SER A 101 4.85 -24.03 17.67
CA SER A 101 4.76 -22.67 18.20
C SER A 101 3.53 -21.92 17.69
N ASP A 102 3.01 -22.31 16.53
CA ASP A 102 1.88 -21.71 15.84
C ASP A 102 1.11 -22.77 15.05
N ASP A 103 -0.15 -22.48 14.76
CA ASP A 103 -0.89 -23.16 13.69
C ASP A 103 -0.48 -22.57 12.32
N TRP A 104 -0.37 -23.43 11.30
CA TRP A 104 0.11 -23.01 9.98
C TRP A 104 -0.86 -22.09 9.25
N ASP A 105 -2.16 -22.38 9.33
CA ASP A 105 -3.17 -21.60 8.63
C ASP A 105 -3.33 -20.22 9.29
N ASP A 106 -3.32 -20.19 10.63
CA ASP A 106 -3.28 -18.94 11.39
C ASP A 106 -2.01 -18.12 11.10
N LEU A 107 -0.85 -18.77 10.97
CA LEU A 107 0.41 -18.11 10.61
C LEU A 107 0.34 -17.48 9.22
N LEU A 108 -0.17 -18.21 8.22
CA LEU A 108 -0.34 -17.70 6.86
C LEU A 108 -1.21 -16.44 6.85
N GLU A 109 -2.39 -16.50 7.47
CA GLU A 109 -3.32 -15.38 7.52
C GLU A 109 -2.74 -14.18 8.27
N ARG A 110 -2.18 -14.41 9.47
CA ARG A 110 -1.59 -13.35 10.29
C ARG A 110 -0.41 -12.68 9.60
N ASP A 111 0.48 -13.46 8.97
CA ASP A 111 1.59 -12.91 8.20
C ASP A 111 1.06 -12.09 7.00
N ARG A 112 0.08 -12.60 6.25
CA ARG A 112 -0.52 -11.86 5.13
C ARG A 112 -1.12 -10.52 5.56
N LEU A 113 -1.89 -10.52 6.65
CA LEU A 113 -2.56 -9.33 7.19
C LEU A 113 -1.61 -8.31 7.81
N ARG A 114 -0.43 -8.75 8.31
CA ARG A 114 0.66 -7.83 8.72
C ARG A 114 1.08 -6.91 7.58
N GLY A 115 0.95 -7.36 6.33
CA GLY A 115 1.21 -6.56 5.14
C GLY A 115 2.63 -5.99 5.07
N PHE A 116 2.78 -4.85 4.39
CA PHE A 116 4.03 -4.10 4.30
C PHE A 116 3.75 -2.60 4.33
N ASP A 117 4.66 -1.82 4.94
CA ASP A 117 4.71 -0.37 4.75
C ASP A 117 5.44 -0.08 3.44
N LEU A 118 4.70 0.40 2.43
CA LEU A 118 5.25 0.68 1.10
C LEU A 118 6.29 1.81 1.08
N ARG A 119 6.37 2.64 2.13
CA ARG A 119 7.41 3.67 2.28
C ARG A 119 8.73 3.12 2.82
N ARG A 120 8.76 1.85 3.24
CA ARG A 120 9.97 1.19 3.73
C ARG A 120 10.47 0.15 2.75
N PRO A 121 11.79 0.06 2.51
CA PRO A 121 12.32 -0.99 1.65
C PRO A 121 12.25 -2.36 2.32
N GLY A 122 12.48 -3.42 1.56
CA GLY A 122 12.39 -4.79 2.06
C GLY A 122 10.97 -5.36 2.01
N LEU A 123 10.26 -5.11 0.90
CA LEU A 123 8.91 -5.63 0.64
C LEU A 123 8.89 -7.15 0.28
N LEU A 124 9.83 -7.91 0.85
CA LEU A 124 9.93 -9.37 0.80
C LEU A 124 10.55 -9.88 2.11
N ARG A 125 9.92 -10.88 2.72
CA ARG A 125 10.38 -11.54 3.95
C ARG A 125 10.22 -13.05 3.87
N ALA A 126 10.99 -13.76 4.68
CA ALA A 126 10.94 -15.22 4.77
C ALA A 126 10.69 -15.69 6.21
N THR A 127 9.81 -16.68 6.35
CA THR A 127 9.53 -17.37 7.62
C THR A 127 9.82 -18.87 7.44
N LEU A 128 10.65 -19.42 8.31
CA LEU A 128 11.02 -20.83 8.37
C LEU A 128 10.23 -21.48 9.49
N PHE A 129 9.36 -22.42 9.17
CA PHE A 129 8.52 -23.12 10.14
C PHE A 129 8.95 -24.59 10.24
N ASP A 130 9.49 -24.99 11.39
CA ASP A 130 9.96 -26.36 11.57
C ASP A 130 8.79 -27.35 11.71
N GLU A 131 8.80 -28.42 10.93
CA GLU A 131 7.80 -29.48 10.94
C GLU A 131 8.37 -30.77 11.55
N ALA A 132 7.56 -31.43 12.38
CA ALA A 132 7.92 -32.73 12.90
C ALA A 132 8.02 -33.79 11.78
N ALA A 133 8.91 -34.75 11.98
CA ALA A 133 9.01 -35.91 11.13
C ALA A 133 7.67 -36.68 11.08
N PRO A 134 7.15 -37.03 9.89
CA PRO A 134 5.98 -37.91 9.81
C PRO A 134 6.35 -39.33 10.27
N GLY A 135 5.98 -39.66 11.51
CA GLY A 135 6.19 -40.98 12.13
C GLY A 135 7.63 -41.28 12.57
N ASP A 136 7.86 -42.47 13.13
CA ASP A 136 9.15 -42.91 13.69
C ASP A 136 10.31 -43.03 12.68
N THR A 137 10.03 -42.89 11.38
CA THR A 137 11.02 -43.04 10.29
C THR A 137 11.12 -41.83 9.35
N GLY A 138 10.34 -40.79 9.61
CA GLY A 138 10.37 -39.56 8.81
C GLY A 138 11.60 -38.71 9.10
N THR A 139 12.05 -37.95 8.11
CA THR A 139 12.99 -36.84 8.32
C THR A 139 12.20 -35.59 8.67
N ALA A 140 12.66 -34.80 9.65
CA ALA A 140 12.11 -33.47 9.89
C ALA A 140 12.26 -32.61 8.63
N SER A 141 11.26 -31.77 8.35
CA SER A 141 11.28 -30.81 7.25
C SER A 141 11.07 -29.40 7.81
N THR A 142 11.54 -28.39 7.09
CA THR A 142 11.22 -26.99 7.38
C THR A 142 10.33 -26.47 6.26
N ARG A 143 9.16 -25.96 6.60
CA ARG A 143 8.31 -25.26 5.63
C ARG A 143 8.81 -23.83 5.50
N VAL A 144 9.16 -23.43 4.28
CA VAL A 144 9.59 -22.06 3.97
C VAL A 144 8.35 -21.30 3.49
N LEU A 145 8.04 -20.18 4.13
CA LEU A 145 7.07 -19.19 3.69
C LEU A 145 7.83 -17.97 3.18
N LEU A 146 7.56 -17.55 1.96
CA LEU A 146 8.09 -16.34 1.34
C LEU A 146 6.92 -15.40 1.08
N THR A 147 6.93 -14.24 1.72
CA THR A 147 5.87 -13.23 1.60
C THR A 147 6.44 -11.99 0.94
N PHE A 148 5.74 -11.43 -0.05
CA PHE A 148 6.20 -10.26 -0.79
C PHE A 148 5.03 -9.38 -1.26
N HIS A 149 5.32 -8.11 -1.58
CA HIS A 149 4.30 -7.20 -2.10
C HIS A 149 4.29 -7.19 -3.64
N HIS A 150 3.12 -7.45 -4.24
CA HIS A 150 2.97 -7.61 -5.69
C HIS A 150 3.30 -6.33 -6.49
N VAL A 151 3.17 -5.16 -5.86
CA VAL A 151 3.54 -3.86 -6.47
C VAL A 151 5.01 -3.78 -6.92
N LEU A 152 5.92 -4.57 -6.34
CA LEU A 152 7.33 -4.63 -6.73
C LEU A 152 7.70 -5.88 -7.51
N LEU A 153 7.04 -7.01 -7.24
CA LEU A 153 7.45 -8.31 -7.74
C LEU A 153 6.27 -9.07 -8.33
N ASP A 154 6.48 -9.69 -9.49
CA ASP A 154 5.58 -10.66 -10.09
C ASP A 154 6.09 -12.11 -9.88
N GLY A 155 5.26 -13.10 -10.20
CA GLY A 155 5.61 -14.52 -10.03
C GLY A 155 6.86 -14.95 -10.82
N TRP A 156 7.10 -14.31 -11.98
CA TRP A 156 8.33 -14.52 -12.76
C TRP A 156 9.56 -14.05 -11.98
N SER A 157 9.49 -12.84 -11.41
CA SER A 157 10.55 -12.24 -10.59
C SER A 157 10.86 -13.12 -9.39
N VAL A 158 9.85 -13.54 -8.65
CA VAL A 158 10.05 -14.35 -7.45
C VAL A 158 10.68 -15.71 -7.79
N SER A 159 10.29 -16.30 -8.91
CA SER A 159 10.93 -17.53 -9.42
C SER A 159 12.42 -17.31 -9.75
N LEU A 160 12.79 -16.19 -10.37
CA LEU A 160 14.19 -15.82 -10.57
C LEU A 160 14.93 -15.64 -9.25
N LEU A 161 14.32 -14.93 -8.29
CA LEU A 161 14.91 -14.65 -6.98
C LEU A 161 15.14 -15.93 -6.16
N ILE A 162 14.22 -16.90 -6.20
CA ILE A 162 14.39 -18.21 -5.55
C ILE A 162 15.57 -18.98 -6.16
N GLN A 163 15.72 -18.99 -7.49
CA GLN A 163 16.88 -19.63 -8.13
C GLN A 163 18.20 -18.93 -7.76
N GLN A 164 18.18 -17.60 -7.62
CA GLN A 164 19.33 -16.85 -7.17
C GLN A 164 19.68 -17.17 -5.72
N PHE A 165 18.66 -17.27 -4.87
CA PHE A 165 18.79 -17.70 -3.48
C PHE A 165 19.41 -19.10 -3.40
N TYR A 166 18.95 -20.10 -4.17
CA TYR A 166 19.56 -21.43 -4.16
C TYR A 166 21.01 -21.42 -4.61
N ARG A 167 21.36 -20.64 -5.65
CA ARG A 167 22.77 -20.46 -6.06
C ARG A 167 23.61 -19.86 -4.93
N ALA A 168 23.10 -18.83 -4.26
CA ALA A 168 23.79 -18.18 -3.16
C ALA A 168 23.95 -19.14 -1.96
N TYR A 169 22.90 -19.89 -1.64
CA TYR A 169 22.93 -20.91 -0.61
C TYR A 169 24.00 -21.95 -0.94
N LEU A 170 23.96 -22.59 -2.12
CA LEU A 170 24.95 -23.58 -2.56
C LEU A 170 26.40 -23.07 -2.48
N ALA A 171 26.62 -21.78 -2.76
CA ALA A 171 27.91 -21.09 -2.67
C ALA A 171 28.24 -20.51 -1.27
N GLY A 172 27.60 -21.00 -0.21
CA GLY A 172 27.94 -20.68 1.18
C GLY A 172 27.44 -19.32 1.66
N GLY A 173 26.31 -18.83 1.13
CA GLY A 173 25.77 -17.50 1.46
C GLY A 173 26.37 -16.37 0.65
N THR A 174 27.14 -16.69 -0.40
CA THR A 174 27.71 -15.70 -1.30
C THR A 174 27.23 -15.95 -2.71
N LEU A 175 27.28 -14.92 -3.54
CA LEU A 175 26.71 -14.98 -4.86
C LEU A 175 27.73 -14.43 -5.86
N PRO A 176 28.37 -15.30 -6.65
CA PRO A 176 29.46 -14.91 -7.52
C PRO A 176 29.04 -13.90 -8.58
N GLU A 177 29.91 -12.94 -8.87
CA GLU A 177 29.74 -12.07 -10.03
C GLU A 177 29.89 -12.88 -11.33
N THR A 178 28.93 -12.73 -12.25
CA THR A 178 28.96 -13.43 -13.54
C THR A 178 29.70 -12.65 -14.63
N GLY A 179 30.30 -11.50 -14.31
CA GLY A 179 31.08 -10.65 -15.23
C GLY A 179 30.26 -9.89 -16.29
N THR A 180 28.98 -10.22 -16.47
CA THR A 180 28.05 -9.53 -17.39
C THR A 180 27.03 -8.70 -16.62
N ARG A 181 26.96 -7.39 -16.89
CA ARG A 181 25.89 -6.52 -16.36
C ARG A 181 24.54 -7.00 -16.91
N ARG A 182 23.57 -7.23 -16.02
CA ARG A 182 22.17 -7.51 -16.36
C ARG A 182 21.36 -6.22 -16.20
N PRO A 183 20.27 -6.03 -16.96
CA PRO A 183 19.41 -4.86 -16.77
C PRO A 183 18.72 -4.94 -15.41
N ASP A 184 18.42 -3.78 -14.83
CA ASP A 184 17.62 -3.65 -13.62
C ASP A 184 16.46 -2.66 -13.79
N ILE A 185 15.71 -2.41 -12.71
CA ILE A 185 14.55 -1.49 -12.71
C ILE A 185 14.87 -0.09 -13.25
N ARG A 186 16.12 0.38 -13.17
CA ARG A 186 16.55 1.67 -13.70
C ARG A 186 16.67 1.63 -15.23
N ASP A 187 17.22 0.53 -15.76
CA ASP A 187 17.26 0.30 -17.20
C ASP A 187 15.85 0.16 -17.78
N TYR A 188 14.97 -0.58 -17.10
CA TYR A 188 13.56 -0.70 -17.50
C TYR A 188 12.83 0.64 -17.47
N SER A 189 12.98 1.43 -16.40
CA SER A 189 12.37 2.77 -16.29
C SER A 189 12.85 3.71 -17.41
N ARG A 190 14.16 3.72 -17.71
CA ARG A 190 14.72 4.49 -18.84
C ARG A 190 14.17 4.03 -20.18
N TRP A 191 14.10 2.72 -20.39
CA TRP A 191 13.54 2.14 -21.61
C TRP A 191 12.08 2.55 -21.80
N LEU A 192 11.27 2.45 -20.74
CA LEU A 192 9.85 2.79 -20.78
C LEU A 192 9.62 4.27 -21.10
N HIS A 193 10.40 5.18 -20.49
CA HIS A 193 10.29 6.61 -20.74
C HIS A 193 10.70 7.02 -22.17
N ALA A 194 11.49 6.19 -22.85
CA ALA A 194 11.91 6.44 -24.23
C ALA A 194 10.89 5.98 -25.29
N GLN A 195 9.82 5.28 -24.91
CA GLN A 195 8.86 4.72 -25.87
C GLN A 195 7.91 5.79 -26.44
N ASP A 196 7.64 5.70 -27.74
CA ASP A 196 6.56 6.45 -28.38
C ASP A 196 5.21 5.73 -28.14
N THR A 197 4.26 6.44 -27.54
CA THR A 197 2.92 5.90 -27.26
C THR A 197 1.97 5.99 -28.46
N GLY A 198 2.34 6.68 -29.54
CA GLY A 198 1.51 6.84 -30.75
C GLY A 198 1.07 5.51 -31.37
N PRO A 199 2.00 4.61 -31.76
CA PRO A 199 1.65 3.32 -32.34
C PRO A 199 0.84 2.42 -31.39
N ALA A 200 1.16 2.46 -30.09
CA ALA A 200 0.40 1.72 -29.09
C ALA A 200 -1.04 2.22 -28.99
N ARG A 201 -1.23 3.55 -28.96
CA ARG A 201 -2.55 4.18 -28.97
C ARG A 201 -3.36 3.78 -30.20
N GLU A 202 -2.79 3.89 -31.39
CA GLU A 202 -3.46 3.49 -32.64
C GLU A 202 -3.89 2.02 -32.61
N TYR A 203 -3.00 1.13 -32.17
CA TYR A 203 -3.30 -0.29 -32.03
C TYR A 203 -4.44 -0.54 -31.04
N TRP A 204 -4.34 -0.01 -29.81
CA TRP A 204 -5.33 -0.27 -28.76
C TRP A 204 -6.69 0.36 -29.03
N SER A 205 -6.73 1.53 -29.68
CA SER A 205 -7.99 2.13 -30.16
C SER A 205 -8.71 1.23 -31.18
N ALA A 206 -7.97 0.48 -32.01
CA ALA A 206 -8.55 -0.45 -32.98
C ALA A 206 -8.85 -1.83 -32.39
N ALA A 207 -7.97 -2.35 -31.53
CA ALA A 207 -8.09 -3.65 -30.89
C ALA A 207 -9.22 -3.71 -29.86
N VAL A 208 -9.54 -2.57 -29.23
CA VAL A 208 -10.58 -2.44 -28.21
C VAL A 208 -11.57 -1.36 -28.63
N PRO A 209 -12.39 -1.61 -29.68
CA PRO A 209 -13.33 -0.61 -30.16
C PRO A 209 -14.45 -0.36 -29.14
N ALA A 210 -15.02 0.86 -29.17
CA ALA A 210 -16.20 1.20 -28.38
C ALA A 210 -17.40 0.28 -28.72
N GLY A 211 -18.25 0.03 -27.72
CA GLY A 211 -19.46 -0.78 -27.86
C GLY A 211 -19.53 -1.98 -26.90
N PRO A 212 -20.67 -2.70 -26.89
CA PRO A 212 -20.93 -3.75 -25.91
C PRO A 212 -19.95 -4.92 -26.05
N LEU A 213 -19.44 -5.41 -24.92
CA LEU A 213 -18.59 -6.59 -24.82
C LEU A 213 -19.24 -7.60 -23.88
N ALA A 214 -19.24 -8.87 -24.28
CA ALA A 214 -19.53 -9.98 -23.39
C ALA A 214 -18.26 -10.30 -22.56
N VAL A 215 -18.26 -9.85 -21.30
CA VAL A 215 -17.10 -9.95 -20.40
C VAL A 215 -17.28 -10.95 -19.25
N ARG A 216 -18.46 -11.55 -19.14
CA ARG A 216 -18.87 -12.45 -18.05
C ARG A 216 -18.91 -13.90 -18.49
N PRO A 217 -18.15 -14.82 -17.85
CA PRO A 217 -18.15 -16.24 -18.21
C PRO A 217 -19.29 -17.01 -17.52
N ALA A 218 -20.33 -16.32 -17.08
CA ALA A 218 -21.42 -16.83 -16.24
C ALA A 218 -22.71 -16.08 -16.53
N LEU A 219 -23.85 -16.74 -16.30
CA LEU A 219 -25.16 -16.11 -16.37
C LEU A 219 -25.36 -15.15 -15.19
N PRO A 220 -26.20 -14.12 -15.32
CA PRO A 220 -26.60 -13.28 -14.19
C PRO A 220 -27.20 -14.13 -13.05
N GLY A 221 -26.76 -13.88 -11.83
CA GLY A 221 -27.22 -14.54 -10.61
C GLY A 221 -27.47 -13.56 -9.45
N GLU A 222 -28.00 -14.08 -8.35
CA GLU A 222 -28.18 -13.33 -7.09
C GLU A 222 -26.89 -13.35 -6.25
N PRO A 223 -26.66 -12.35 -5.38
CA PRO A 223 -25.55 -12.37 -4.42
C PRO A 223 -25.53 -13.67 -3.61
N THR A 224 -24.34 -14.25 -3.42
CA THR A 224 -24.19 -15.57 -2.81
C THR A 224 -24.34 -15.55 -1.28
N GLY A 225 -24.18 -14.37 -0.66
CA GLY A 225 -24.05 -14.20 0.79
C GLY A 225 -22.72 -14.71 1.37
N GLN A 226 -21.75 -15.08 0.54
CA GLN A 226 -20.41 -15.51 0.96
C GLN A 226 -19.43 -14.33 0.90
N HIS A 227 -18.29 -14.47 1.58
CA HIS A 227 -17.23 -13.44 1.64
C HIS A 227 -15.85 -14.06 1.42
N GLY A 228 -14.90 -13.22 1.00
CA GLY A 228 -13.51 -13.61 0.75
C GLY A 228 -13.28 -14.23 -0.63
N SER A 229 -12.08 -14.78 -0.80
CA SER A 229 -11.65 -15.46 -2.03
C SER A 229 -11.89 -16.98 -1.92
N GLY A 230 -12.33 -17.59 -3.01
CA GLY A 230 -12.51 -19.04 -3.12
C GLY A 230 -11.62 -19.62 -4.21
N ARG A 231 -11.28 -20.91 -4.12
CA ARG A 231 -10.46 -21.61 -5.12
C ARG A 231 -11.10 -22.94 -5.52
N ALA A 232 -11.36 -23.10 -6.81
CA ALA A 232 -11.82 -24.36 -7.39
C ALA A 232 -10.82 -24.84 -8.44
N GLN A 233 -10.52 -26.13 -8.50
CA GLN A 233 -9.49 -26.67 -9.41
C GLN A 233 -9.89 -27.99 -10.07
N THR A 234 -9.42 -28.18 -11.29
CA THR A 234 -9.46 -29.45 -12.02
C THR A 234 -8.13 -29.67 -12.74
N ARG A 235 -7.95 -30.83 -13.37
CA ARG A 235 -6.73 -31.14 -14.11
C ARG A 235 -7.02 -31.89 -15.41
N LEU A 236 -6.20 -31.62 -16.42
CA LEU A 236 -6.04 -32.47 -17.59
C LEU A 236 -4.88 -33.43 -17.31
N ALA A 237 -5.12 -34.72 -17.50
CA ALA A 237 -4.08 -35.73 -17.31
C ALA A 237 -2.90 -35.47 -18.28
N PRO A 238 -1.67 -35.94 -17.98
CA PRO A 238 -0.50 -35.66 -18.81
C PRO A 238 -0.69 -36.00 -20.30
N ALA A 239 -1.40 -37.11 -20.59
CA ALA A 239 -1.71 -37.51 -21.96
C ALA A 239 -2.71 -36.58 -22.68
N GLU A 240 -3.65 -35.98 -21.93
CA GLU A 240 -4.60 -34.99 -22.46
C GLU A 240 -3.89 -33.66 -22.72
N ALA A 241 -3.09 -33.19 -21.76
CA ALA A 241 -2.30 -31.96 -21.89
C ALA A 241 -1.31 -32.03 -23.07
N GLU A 242 -0.64 -33.17 -23.28
CA GLU A 242 0.25 -33.35 -24.44
C GLU A 242 -0.52 -33.47 -25.77
N ARG A 243 -1.76 -33.97 -25.76
CA ARG A 243 -2.62 -33.99 -26.95
C ARG A 243 -3.03 -32.56 -27.34
N LEU A 244 -3.46 -31.77 -26.35
CA LEU A 244 -3.80 -30.35 -26.52
C LEU A 244 -2.61 -29.57 -27.10
N ARG A 245 -1.42 -29.74 -26.50
CA ARG A 245 -0.20 -29.08 -26.95
C ARG A 245 0.15 -29.42 -28.40
N ARG A 246 0.06 -30.70 -28.80
CA ARG A 246 0.34 -31.13 -30.18
C ARG A 246 -0.69 -30.59 -31.18
N TRP A 247 -1.97 -30.55 -30.81
CA TRP A 247 -3.02 -29.97 -31.66
C TRP A 247 -2.86 -28.45 -31.81
N ALA A 248 -2.56 -27.72 -30.75
CA ALA A 248 -2.27 -26.29 -30.86
C ALA A 248 -1.04 -26.07 -31.76
N ALA A 249 0.02 -26.85 -31.57
CA ALA A 249 1.23 -26.77 -32.38
C ALA A 249 1.00 -27.09 -33.87
N SER A 250 0.10 -28.03 -34.21
CA SER A 250 -0.23 -28.33 -35.61
C SER A 250 -0.91 -27.15 -36.33
N HIS A 251 -1.50 -26.22 -35.57
CA HIS A 251 -2.08 -24.97 -36.06
C HIS A 251 -1.14 -23.77 -35.86
N ALA A 252 0.16 -24.03 -35.60
CA ALA A 252 1.16 -23.01 -35.27
C ALA A 252 0.75 -22.11 -34.09
N ALA A 253 -0.03 -22.64 -33.15
CA ALA A 253 -0.53 -21.96 -31.97
C ALA A 253 0.05 -22.59 -30.69
N THR A 254 -0.24 -21.98 -29.53
CA THR A 254 0.27 -22.43 -28.23
C THR A 254 -0.85 -22.97 -27.34
N GLU A 255 -0.46 -23.58 -26.22
CA GLU A 255 -1.41 -23.95 -25.16
C GLU A 255 -2.16 -22.72 -24.60
N SER A 256 -1.50 -21.54 -24.54
CA SER A 256 -2.15 -20.27 -24.21
C SER A 256 -3.24 -19.91 -25.23
N SER A 257 -2.97 -20.08 -26.52
CA SER A 257 -3.95 -19.82 -27.58
C SER A 257 -5.19 -20.70 -27.39
N ALA A 258 -5.02 -21.98 -27.06
CA ALA A 258 -6.14 -22.88 -26.81
C ALA A 258 -6.94 -22.51 -25.55
N LEU A 259 -6.27 -22.05 -24.49
CA LEU A 259 -6.92 -21.52 -23.28
C LEU A 259 -7.75 -20.27 -23.59
N ASN A 260 -7.18 -19.33 -24.33
CA ASN A 260 -7.88 -18.12 -24.78
C ASN A 260 -9.10 -18.49 -25.64
N THR A 261 -8.98 -19.48 -26.52
CA THR A 261 -10.10 -19.99 -27.33
C THR A 261 -11.20 -20.58 -26.44
N ALA A 262 -10.87 -21.48 -25.52
CA ALA A 262 -11.84 -22.07 -24.61
C ALA A 262 -12.57 -21.00 -23.78
N TRP A 263 -11.86 -19.99 -23.30
CA TRP A 263 -12.47 -18.90 -22.52
C TRP A 263 -13.38 -17.99 -23.36
N ALA A 264 -12.94 -17.62 -24.58
CA ALA A 264 -13.74 -16.84 -25.52
C ALA A 264 -15.07 -17.56 -25.86
N LEU A 265 -15.02 -18.88 -26.02
CA LEU A 265 -16.20 -19.72 -26.24
C LEU A 265 -17.16 -19.70 -25.04
N LEU A 266 -16.63 -19.80 -23.80
CA LEU A 266 -17.46 -19.72 -22.58
C LEU A 266 -18.15 -18.36 -22.44
N LEU A 267 -17.42 -17.27 -22.72
CA LEU A 267 -17.99 -15.91 -22.71
C LEU A 267 -19.10 -15.75 -23.76
N SER A 268 -18.86 -16.23 -24.98
CA SER A 268 -19.86 -16.22 -26.04
C SER A 268 -21.10 -17.03 -25.67
N ARG A 269 -20.90 -18.21 -25.06
CA ARG A 269 -21.97 -19.10 -24.62
C ARG A 269 -22.80 -18.52 -23.48
N ALA A 270 -22.16 -17.81 -22.53
CA ALA A 270 -22.81 -17.12 -21.42
C ALA A 270 -23.61 -15.89 -21.88
N CYS A 271 -23.16 -15.21 -22.95
CA CYS A 271 -23.90 -14.10 -23.56
C CYS A 271 -25.23 -14.54 -24.18
N GLY A 272 -25.32 -15.80 -24.66
CA GLY A 272 -26.56 -16.37 -25.20
C GLY A 272 -27.01 -15.80 -26.56
N ALA A 273 -26.15 -15.05 -27.26
CA ALA A 273 -26.49 -14.52 -28.58
C ALA A 273 -26.36 -15.59 -29.68
N ALA A 274 -27.27 -15.56 -30.65
CA ALA A 274 -27.34 -16.52 -31.75
C ALA A 274 -26.42 -16.18 -32.95
N GLY A 275 -25.83 -14.98 -32.98
CA GLY A 275 -24.94 -14.51 -34.04
C GLY A 275 -23.56 -14.11 -33.49
N PRO A 276 -22.72 -13.45 -34.29
CA PRO A 276 -21.40 -13.01 -33.85
C PRO A 276 -21.46 -12.12 -32.61
N VAL A 277 -20.64 -12.44 -31.61
CA VAL A 277 -20.55 -11.69 -30.35
C VAL A 277 -19.12 -11.25 -30.14
N ARG A 278 -18.93 -9.99 -29.74
CA ARG A 278 -17.64 -9.52 -29.27
C ARG A 278 -17.48 -9.83 -27.80
N VAL A 279 -16.46 -10.60 -27.46
CA VAL A 279 -16.12 -10.98 -26.08
C VAL A 279 -14.86 -10.25 -25.64
N GLY A 280 -14.74 -9.98 -24.34
CA GLY A 280 -13.59 -9.31 -23.74
C GLY A 280 -13.14 -9.97 -22.44
N PHE A 281 -11.86 -10.28 -22.31
CA PHE A 281 -11.28 -10.85 -21.09
C PHE A 281 -9.83 -10.41 -20.91
N GLY A 282 -9.36 -10.39 -19.68
CA GLY A 282 -7.97 -10.08 -19.37
C GLY A 282 -7.09 -11.28 -19.69
N VAL A 283 -5.92 -11.03 -20.26
CA VAL A 283 -4.84 -12.01 -20.35
C VAL A 283 -3.61 -11.46 -19.64
N THR A 284 -2.95 -12.31 -18.88
CA THR A 284 -1.70 -11.96 -18.20
C THR A 284 -0.54 -12.19 -19.16
N VAL A 285 0.23 -11.13 -19.41
CA VAL A 285 1.45 -11.15 -20.21
C VAL A 285 2.66 -10.96 -19.30
N SER A 286 3.82 -11.45 -19.71
CA SER A 286 5.03 -11.42 -18.88
C SER A 286 5.65 -10.02 -18.71
N GLY A 287 5.38 -9.10 -19.65
CA GLY A 287 6.05 -7.81 -19.79
C GLY A 287 7.52 -7.91 -20.21
N ARG A 288 8.00 -9.13 -20.47
CA ARG A 288 9.40 -9.46 -20.80
C ARG A 288 9.56 -9.84 -22.28
N GLY A 289 8.51 -9.69 -23.09
CA GLY A 289 8.57 -9.80 -24.55
C GLY A 289 9.11 -8.54 -25.25
N ILE A 290 9.49 -7.51 -24.50
CA ILE A 290 9.92 -6.21 -25.01
C ILE A 290 11.38 -6.23 -25.52
N PRO A 291 11.74 -5.34 -26.47
CA PRO A 291 13.11 -5.20 -26.97
C PRO A 291 14.04 -4.50 -25.96
N LEU A 292 14.30 -5.17 -24.84
CA LEU A 292 15.28 -4.79 -23.82
C LEU A 292 16.19 -5.99 -23.52
N ASP A 293 17.47 -5.87 -23.88
CA ASP A 293 18.43 -6.96 -23.78
C ASP A 293 18.55 -7.48 -22.33
N GLY A 294 18.21 -8.76 -22.12
CA GLY A 294 18.32 -9.43 -20.82
C GLY A 294 17.13 -9.19 -19.88
N VAL A 295 16.02 -8.60 -20.35
CA VAL A 295 14.80 -8.33 -19.57
C VAL A 295 14.19 -9.59 -18.96
N GLU A 296 14.38 -10.75 -19.58
CA GLU A 296 13.91 -12.05 -19.08
C GLU A 296 14.54 -12.43 -17.72
N ARG A 297 15.68 -11.82 -17.37
CA ARG A 297 16.39 -12.02 -16.10
C ARG A 297 16.18 -10.89 -15.09
N LEU A 298 15.37 -9.88 -15.41
CA LEU A 298 15.13 -8.70 -14.57
C LEU A 298 14.03 -8.98 -13.55
N PRO A 299 14.33 -8.95 -12.23
CA PRO A 299 13.31 -8.98 -11.19
C PRO A 299 12.64 -7.61 -11.05
N GLY A 300 11.30 -7.60 -11.06
CA GLY A 300 10.46 -6.42 -10.97
C GLY A 300 9.05 -6.70 -11.47
N LEU A 301 8.09 -5.86 -11.10
CA LEU A 301 6.72 -5.93 -11.61
C LEU A 301 6.68 -5.50 -13.08
N LEU A 302 6.80 -6.48 -13.97
CA LEU A 302 6.70 -6.32 -15.42
C LEU A 302 5.48 -7.06 -15.97
N MET A 303 5.08 -8.16 -15.33
CA MET A 303 3.87 -8.90 -15.66
C MET A 303 2.68 -7.96 -15.66
N ASN A 304 1.88 -7.98 -16.72
CA ASN A 304 0.81 -7.02 -16.92
C ASN A 304 -0.47 -7.73 -17.37
N SER A 305 -1.61 -7.11 -17.13
CA SER A 305 -2.93 -7.64 -17.49
C SER A 305 -3.52 -6.79 -18.61
N LEU A 306 -3.58 -7.37 -19.81
CA LEU A 306 -4.04 -6.69 -21.01
C LEU A 306 -5.41 -7.22 -21.46
N PRO A 307 -6.30 -6.35 -21.98
CA PRO A 307 -7.58 -6.78 -22.52
C PRO A 307 -7.36 -7.51 -23.85
N MET A 308 -7.89 -8.72 -23.95
CA MET A 308 -8.07 -9.44 -25.20
C MET A 308 -9.52 -9.29 -25.63
N THR A 309 -9.72 -8.68 -26.80
CA THR A 309 -11.04 -8.51 -27.41
C THR A 309 -11.08 -9.29 -28.72
N ILE A 310 -12.12 -10.11 -28.89
CA ILE A 310 -12.27 -10.93 -30.09
C ILE A 310 -13.75 -11.06 -30.47
N GLU A 311 -14.03 -11.15 -31.77
CA GLU A 311 -15.36 -11.53 -32.25
C GLU A 311 -15.45 -13.04 -32.40
N VAL A 312 -16.43 -13.64 -31.72
CA VAL A 312 -16.74 -15.06 -31.79
C VAL A 312 -17.95 -15.22 -32.71
N ASP A 313 -17.72 -15.70 -33.92
CA ASP A 313 -18.76 -16.04 -34.89
C ASP A 313 -19.09 -17.55 -34.77
N PRO A 314 -20.34 -17.92 -34.42
CA PRO A 314 -20.78 -19.32 -34.39
C PRO A 314 -20.52 -20.09 -35.69
N ALA A 315 -20.50 -19.42 -36.85
CA ALA A 315 -20.25 -20.04 -38.14
C ALA A 315 -18.76 -20.18 -38.50
N ALA A 316 -17.86 -19.53 -37.75
CA ALA A 316 -16.42 -19.65 -37.98
C ALA A 316 -15.90 -21.01 -37.50
N THR A 317 -14.83 -21.49 -38.13
CA THR A 317 -14.15 -22.72 -37.71
C THR A 317 -13.37 -22.51 -36.42
N VAL A 318 -13.31 -23.54 -35.56
CA VAL A 318 -12.53 -23.50 -34.30
C VAL A 318 -11.03 -23.23 -34.55
N PRO A 319 -10.35 -23.89 -35.52
CA PRO A 319 -8.96 -23.54 -35.88
C PRO A 319 -8.80 -22.08 -36.36
N GLY A 320 -9.80 -21.54 -37.05
CA GLY A 320 -9.83 -20.13 -37.46
C GLY A 320 -9.86 -19.19 -36.26
N LEU A 321 -10.73 -19.44 -35.28
CA LEU A 321 -10.78 -18.66 -34.04
C LEU A 321 -9.47 -18.75 -33.25
N LEU A 322 -8.88 -19.95 -33.16
CA LEU A 322 -7.57 -20.16 -32.54
C LEU A 322 -6.47 -19.33 -33.22
N ALA A 323 -6.44 -19.32 -34.55
CA ALA A 323 -5.48 -18.55 -35.34
C ALA A 323 -5.64 -17.04 -35.10
N THR A 324 -6.87 -16.53 -35.11
CA THR A 324 -7.12 -15.10 -34.84
C THR A 324 -6.68 -14.70 -33.44
N LEU A 325 -6.96 -15.53 -32.43
CA LEU A 325 -6.52 -15.28 -31.05
C LEU A 325 -5.00 -15.35 -30.89
N ARG A 326 -4.33 -16.27 -31.60
CA ARG A 326 -2.86 -16.32 -31.65
C ARG A 326 -2.30 -15.04 -32.26
N ASP A 327 -2.82 -14.62 -33.41
CA ASP A 327 -2.32 -13.44 -34.13
C ASP A 327 -2.54 -12.17 -33.29
N GLN A 328 -3.71 -12.05 -32.65
CA GLN A 328 -4.00 -10.97 -31.70
C GLN A 328 -2.98 -10.96 -30.55
N ALA A 329 -2.67 -12.11 -29.94
CA ALA A 329 -1.69 -12.18 -28.85
C ALA A 329 -0.27 -11.80 -29.31
N LEU A 330 0.12 -12.14 -30.54
CA LEU A 330 1.41 -11.74 -31.13
C LEU A 330 1.49 -10.23 -31.37
N ASP A 331 0.40 -9.63 -31.85
CA ASP A 331 0.34 -8.17 -32.06
C ASP A 331 0.39 -7.42 -30.72
N MET A 332 -0.32 -7.93 -29.70
CA MET A 332 -0.30 -7.38 -28.33
C MET A 332 1.11 -7.38 -27.72
N ALA A 333 1.96 -8.35 -28.07
CA ALA A 333 3.28 -8.54 -27.47
C ALA A 333 4.20 -7.31 -27.61
N SER A 334 4.03 -6.53 -28.68
CA SER A 334 4.81 -5.29 -28.90
C SER A 334 4.45 -4.16 -27.93
N TYR A 335 3.32 -4.29 -27.24
CA TYR A 335 2.72 -3.25 -26.40
C TYR A 335 2.45 -3.73 -24.96
N GLU A 336 3.10 -4.81 -24.50
CA GLU A 336 2.95 -5.35 -23.13
C GLU A 336 3.26 -4.33 -22.02
N TRP A 337 3.94 -3.23 -22.36
CA TRP A 337 4.39 -2.19 -21.44
C TRP A 337 3.35 -1.10 -21.15
N VAL A 338 2.19 -1.09 -21.81
CA VAL A 338 1.13 -0.10 -21.55
C VAL A 338 0.18 -0.56 -20.44
N SER A 339 -0.38 0.37 -19.67
CA SER A 339 -1.34 0.04 -18.62
C SER A 339 -2.78 -0.11 -19.12
N THR A 340 -3.59 -0.90 -18.41
CA THR A 340 -5.04 -1.02 -18.67
C THR A 340 -5.75 0.34 -18.66
N GLY A 341 -5.33 1.27 -17.80
CA GLY A 341 -5.89 2.63 -17.73
C GLY A 341 -5.61 3.45 -19.00
N GLN A 342 -4.41 3.32 -19.59
CA GLN A 342 -4.11 3.95 -20.89
C GLN A 342 -4.93 3.33 -22.01
N ILE A 343 -5.09 2.00 -22.03
CA ILE A 343 -5.91 1.32 -23.04
C ILE A 343 -7.36 1.76 -22.94
N HIS A 344 -7.90 1.87 -21.72
CA HIS A 344 -9.25 2.39 -21.50
C HIS A 344 -9.40 3.81 -22.07
N GLU A 345 -8.48 4.72 -21.75
CA GLU A 345 -8.47 6.09 -22.29
C GLU A 345 -8.42 6.11 -23.83
N TRP A 346 -7.57 5.28 -24.44
CA TRP A 346 -7.39 5.23 -25.90
C TRP A 346 -8.55 4.55 -26.63
N SER A 347 -9.26 3.64 -25.98
CA SER A 347 -10.41 2.92 -26.56
C SER A 347 -11.63 3.81 -26.83
N GLY A 348 -11.70 4.99 -26.19
CA GLY A 348 -12.84 5.89 -26.31
C GLY A 348 -14.11 5.39 -25.60
N ARG A 349 -13.98 4.39 -24.72
CA ARG A 349 -15.06 3.85 -23.88
C ARG A 349 -15.38 4.80 -22.73
N GLY A 350 -16.66 4.84 -22.33
CA GLY A 350 -17.11 5.69 -21.22
C GLY A 350 -16.63 5.17 -19.87
N ALA A 351 -16.49 6.06 -18.87
CA ALA A 351 -16.16 5.63 -17.51
C ALA A 351 -17.28 4.74 -16.96
N GLY A 352 -16.94 3.48 -16.67
CA GLY A 352 -17.87 2.43 -16.25
C GLY A 352 -18.03 1.28 -17.27
N GLU A 353 -17.64 1.46 -18.54
CA GLU A 353 -17.60 0.37 -19.51
C GLU A 353 -16.39 -0.54 -19.26
N LYS A 354 -16.61 -1.60 -18.47
CA LYS A 354 -15.55 -2.55 -18.13
C LYS A 354 -14.97 -3.21 -19.39
N LEU A 355 -13.64 -3.17 -19.49
CA LEU A 355 -12.89 -3.89 -20.53
C LEU A 355 -12.93 -5.40 -20.30
N VAL A 356 -12.89 -5.80 -19.02
CA VAL A 356 -12.69 -7.18 -18.59
C VAL A 356 -13.41 -7.41 -17.24
N GLU A 357 -14.04 -8.57 -17.06
CA GLU A 357 -14.54 -9.05 -15.76
C GLU A 357 -13.99 -10.44 -15.40
N SER A 358 -13.07 -10.96 -16.20
CA SER A 358 -12.34 -12.17 -15.93
C SER A 358 -10.89 -12.04 -16.39
N LEU A 359 -9.99 -12.78 -15.74
CA LEU A 359 -8.56 -12.81 -16.06
C LEU A 359 -8.12 -14.24 -16.36
N LEU A 360 -7.37 -14.42 -17.45
CA LEU A 360 -6.63 -15.64 -17.73
C LEU A 360 -5.16 -15.45 -17.36
N VAL A 361 -4.63 -16.37 -16.56
CA VAL A 361 -3.23 -16.41 -16.14
C VAL A 361 -2.65 -17.75 -16.58
N LEU A 362 -1.62 -17.75 -17.43
CA LEU A 362 -0.83 -18.95 -17.72
C LEU A 362 0.51 -18.80 -16.99
N GLU A 363 0.72 -19.60 -15.95
CA GLU A 363 1.97 -19.57 -15.19
C GLU A 363 3.02 -20.44 -15.88
N ASN A 364 3.89 -19.78 -16.63
CA ASN A 364 5.01 -20.39 -17.35
C ASN A 364 6.36 -19.97 -16.77
N TYR A 365 6.44 -19.85 -15.43
CA TYR A 365 7.62 -19.35 -14.75
C TYR A 365 8.89 -20.12 -15.12
N PRO A 366 10.05 -19.44 -15.17
CA PRO A 366 11.31 -20.08 -15.52
C PRO A 366 11.65 -21.15 -14.48
N ARG A 367 11.77 -22.40 -14.93
CA ARG A 367 12.40 -23.48 -14.14
C ARG A 367 13.91 -23.45 -14.36
N SER A 368 14.67 -23.72 -13.30
CA SER A 368 16.13 -23.79 -13.36
C SER A 368 16.56 -24.89 -14.34
N GLN A 369 17.31 -24.53 -15.39
CA GLN A 369 17.91 -25.50 -16.32
C GLN A 369 19.34 -25.90 -15.89
N ASP A 370 19.86 -25.32 -14.81
CA ASP A 370 21.27 -25.41 -14.41
C ASP A 370 21.56 -26.53 -13.39
N GLY A 371 20.65 -27.49 -13.20
CA GLY A 371 20.87 -28.61 -12.25
C GLY A 371 20.87 -28.23 -10.77
N LEU A 372 20.33 -27.07 -10.37
CA LEU A 372 20.31 -26.62 -8.98
C LEU A 372 19.70 -27.63 -8.00
N GLU A 373 18.68 -28.37 -8.43
CA GLU A 373 18.06 -29.42 -7.62
C GLU A 373 19.02 -30.60 -7.40
N ASP A 374 19.81 -30.97 -8.41
CA ASP A 374 20.83 -32.03 -8.30
C ASP A 374 21.97 -31.60 -7.36
N ASP A 375 22.39 -30.33 -7.43
CA ASP A 375 23.41 -29.76 -6.54
C ASP A 375 22.93 -29.67 -5.08
N LEU A 376 21.67 -29.31 -4.85
CA LEU A 376 21.03 -29.38 -3.53
C LEU A 376 20.96 -30.83 -3.03
N ALA A 377 20.55 -31.77 -3.89
CA ALA A 377 20.49 -33.19 -3.57
C ALA A 377 21.87 -33.76 -3.21
N ALA A 378 22.94 -33.30 -3.85
CA ALA A 378 24.33 -33.66 -3.51
C ALA A 378 24.73 -33.21 -2.09
N GLN A 379 24.08 -32.17 -1.54
CA GLN A 379 24.23 -31.73 -0.14
C GLN A 379 23.18 -32.37 0.80
N GLY A 380 22.41 -33.36 0.32
CA GLY A 380 21.36 -34.03 1.08
C GLY A 380 20.09 -33.20 1.27
N ILE A 381 19.87 -32.18 0.43
CA ILE A 381 18.72 -31.27 0.49
C ILE A 381 17.76 -31.62 -0.65
N ARG A 382 16.46 -31.71 -0.33
CA ARG A 382 15.40 -31.79 -1.34
C ARG A 382 14.36 -30.71 -1.07
N VAL A 383 14.05 -29.90 -2.08
CA VAL A 383 13.02 -28.85 -1.99
C VAL A 383 11.79 -29.25 -2.82
N GLU A 384 10.61 -29.01 -2.28
CA GLU A 384 9.35 -29.11 -3.04
C GLU A 384 9.16 -27.87 -3.93
N LEU A 385 8.26 -27.95 -4.91
CA LEU A 385 7.88 -26.77 -5.69
C LEU A 385 7.12 -25.76 -4.79
N PRO A 386 7.40 -24.45 -4.95
CA PRO A 386 6.59 -23.40 -4.33
C PRO A 386 5.12 -23.51 -4.73
N ASP A 387 4.25 -23.53 -3.74
CA ASP A 387 2.80 -23.40 -3.88
C ASP A 387 2.36 -22.00 -3.45
N ALA A 388 1.36 -21.45 -4.11
CA ALA A 388 0.83 -20.12 -3.82
C ALA A 388 -0.30 -20.21 -2.78
N ALA A 389 -0.21 -19.39 -1.74
CA ALA A 389 -1.23 -19.29 -0.69
C ALA A 389 -1.82 -17.88 -0.62
N GLY A 390 -3.09 -17.79 -0.23
CA GLY A 390 -3.73 -16.51 0.09
C GLY A 390 -4.06 -15.60 -1.10
N SER A 391 -4.01 -16.10 -2.35
CA SER A 391 -4.28 -15.28 -3.53
C SER A 391 -5.70 -14.71 -3.52
N GLU A 392 -5.78 -13.38 -3.39
CA GLU A 392 -7.00 -12.60 -3.61
C GLU A 392 -7.05 -12.14 -5.06
N THR A 393 -8.21 -12.28 -5.70
CA THR A 393 -8.43 -11.76 -7.05
C THR A 393 -9.13 -10.42 -7.00
N ALA A 394 -8.64 -9.44 -7.77
CA ALA A 394 -9.38 -8.20 -8.02
C ALA A 394 -10.52 -8.38 -9.05
N PHE A 395 -10.54 -9.53 -9.74
CA PHE A 395 -11.57 -9.91 -10.70
C PHE A 395 -12.59 -10.85 -10.06
N PRO A 396 -13.87 -10.81 -10.50
CA PRO A 396 -14.88 -11.81 -10.11
C PRO A 396 -14.37 -13.24 -10.22
N VAL A 397 -13.61 -13.53 -11.28
CA VAL A 397 -12.91 -14.80 -11.46
C VAL A 397 -11.60 -14.60 -12.23
N ALA A 398 -10.53 -15.22 -11.75
CA ALA A 398 -9.28 -15.41 -12.46
C ALA A 398 -9.05 -16.91 -12.67
N LEU A 399 -8.87 -17.34 -13.92
CA LEU A 399 -8.52 -18.71 -14.27
C LEU A 399 -6.99 -18.81 -14.43
N LEU A 400 -6.36 -19.54 -13.52
CA LEU A 400 -4.94 -19.86 -13.56
C LEU A 400 -4.76 -21.22 -14.24
N ALA A 401 -3.78 -21.31 -15.12
CA ALA A 401 -3.34 -22.54 -15.76
C ALA A 401 -1.84 -22.73 -15.55
N TYR A 402 -1.42 -23.92 -15.10
CA TYR A 402 -0.01 -24.22 -14.88
C TYR A 402 0.28 -25.71 -15.03
N ARG A 403 1.55 -26.05 -15.28
CA ARG A 403 1.98 -27.45 -15.43
C ARG A 403 2.56 -28.00 -14.14
N ASP A 404 2.00 -29.10 -13.69
CA ASP A 404 2.53 -29.86 -12.56
C ASP A 404 3.80 -30.65 -12.97
N THR A 405 4.50 -31.19 -11.99
CA THR A 405 5.71 -32.03 -12.12
C THR A 405 5.48 -33.28 -12.97
N ASP A 406 4.28 -33.85 -12.94
CA ASP A 406 3.91 -35.04 -13.73
C ASP A 406 3.54 -34.70 -15.20
N GLY A 407 3.56 -33.42 -15.57
CA GLY A 407 3.19 -32.92 -16.89
C GLY A 407 1.69 -32.69 -17.10
N SER A 408 0.87 -32.90 -16.07
CA SER A 408 -0.56 -32.52 -16.11
C SER A 408 -0.71 -31.00 -16.22
N LEU A 409 -1.81 -30.57 -16.84
CA LEU A 409 -2.20 -29.16 -16.89
C LEU A 409 -3.28 -28.95 -15.81
N VAL A 410 -2.95 -28.17 -14.79
CA VAL A 410 -3.87 -27.79 -13.72
C VAL A 410 -4.58 -26.51 -14.13
N LEU A 411 -5.89 -26.47 -13.92
CA LEU A 411 -6.71 -25.27 -14.07
C LEU A 411 -7.31 -24.94 -12.70
N ALA A 412 -7.14 -23.71 -12.25
CA ALA A 412 -7.68 -23.23 -10.98
C ALA A 412 -8.42 -21.90 -11.17
N ALA A 413 -9.69 -21.82 -10.78
CA ALA A 413 -10.39 -20.54 -10.66
C ALA A 413 -10.22 -20.01 -9.24
N VAL A 414 -9.59 -18.85 -9.13
CA VAL A 414 -9.63 -17.99 -7.93
C VAL A 414 -10.76 -17.00 -8.14
N HIS A 415 -11.71 -16.90 -7.21
CA HIS A 415 -12.94 -16.14 -7.42
C HIS A 415 -13.39 -15.37 -6.17
N ASP A 416 -14.11 -14.29 -6.41
CA ASP A 416 -14.80 -13.54 -5.35
C ASP A 416 -16.06 -14.30 -4.93
N ARG A 417 -16.04 -14.86 -3.72
CA ARG A 417 -17.13 -15.71 -3.22
C ARG A 417 -18.44 -14.94 -3.10
N SER A 418 -18.41 -13.61 -2.94
CA SER A 418 -19.63 -12.79 -2.89
C SER A 418 -20.35 -12.72 -4.24
N ARG A 419 -19.59 -12.93 -5.33
CA ARG A 419 -20.10 -12.87 -6.71
C ARG A 419 -20.32 -14.23 -7.34
N LEU A 420 -19.45 -15.20 -7.08
CA LEU A 420 -19.50 -16.54 -7.68
C LEU A 420 -19.46 -17.57 -6.54
N ALA A 421 -20.39 -18.51 -6.49
CA ALA A 421 -20.33 -19.55 -5.45
C ALA A 421 -19.26 -20.58 -5.78
N ASP A 422 -18.68 -21.24 -4.76
CA ASP A 422 -17.62 -22.25 -4.96
C ASP A 422 -18.03 -23.36 -5.95
N ALA A 423 -19.31 -23.77 -5.92
CA ALA A 423 -19.85 -24.77 -6.83
C ALA A 423 -19.95 -24.27 -8.29
N ASP A 424 -20.33 -23.00 -8.48
CA ASP A 424 -20.36 -22.36 -9.79
C ASP A 424 -18.93 -22.16 -10.34
N ALA A 425 -17.98 -21.79 -9.48
CA ALA A 425 -16.57 -21.70 -9.85
C ALA A 425 -15.99 -23.06 -10.27
N ALA A 426 -16.32 -24.14 -9.55
CA ALA A 426 -15.94 -25.50 -9.93
C ALA A 426 -16.55 -25.92 -11.26
N THR A 427 -17.82 -25.56 -11.49
CA THR A 427 -18.51 -25.81 -12.76
C THR A 427 -17.84 -25.09 -13.92
N LEU A 428 -17.49 -23.81 -13.73
CA LEU A 428 -16.79 -23.00 -14.73
C LEU A 428 -15.44 -23.61 -15.14
N VAL A 429 -14.65 -24.03 -14.15
CA VAL A 429 -13.34 -24.67 -14.38
C VAL A 429 -13.48 -26.00 -15.11
N GLU A 430 -14.48 -26.80 -14.76
CA GLU A 430 -14.72 -28.09 -15.45
C GLU A 430 -15.23 -27.89 -16.88
N LEU A 431 -16.07 -26.88 -17.15
CA LEU A 431 -16.47 -26.53 -18.51
C LEU A 431 -15.26 -26.11 -19.36
N CYS A 432 -14.35 -25.31 -18.79
CA CYS A 432 -13.11 -24.94 -19.47
C CYS A 432 -12.24 -26.18 -19.75
N ALA A 433 -12.05 -27.06 -18.77
CA ALA A 433 -11.31 -28.30 -18.96
C ALA A 433 -11.93 -29.21 -20.02
N ARG A 434 -13.27 -29.31 -20.07
CA ARG A 434 -13.99 -30.06 -21.09
C ARG A 434 -13.73 -29.50 -22.47
N LEU A 435 -13.85 -28.18 -22.67
CA LEU A 435 -13.50 -27.56 -23.95
C LEU A 435 -12.06 -27.88 -24.37
N LEU A 436 -11.10 -27.77 -23.45
CA LEU A 436 -9.70 -28.10 -23.73
C LEU A 436 -9.48 -29.60 -24.07
N ARG A 437 -10.30 -30.51 -23.54
CA ARG A 437 -10.28 -31.94 -23.91
C ARG A 437 -10.90 -32.18 -25.29
N GLU A 438 -11.93 -31.42 -25.65
CA GLU A 438 -12.65 -31.56 -26.92
C GLU A 438 -11.93 -30.91 -28.11
N LEU A 439 -11.26 -29.76 -27.93
CA LEU A 439 -10.54 -29.05 -29.00
C LEU A 439 -9.67 -29.98 -29.87
N PRO A 440 -8.83 -30.89 -29.31
CA PRO A 440 -7.99 -31.78 -30.11
C PRO A 440 -8.71 -32.98 -30.73
N VAL A 441 -9.95 -33.26 -30.32
CA VAL A 441 -10.74 -34.44 -30.73
C VAL A 441 -11.72 -34.06 -31.82
N THR A 442 -12.44 -32.96 -31.64
CA THR A 442 -13.51 -32.50 -32.53
C THR A 442 -13.08 -31.32 -33.38
N GLY A 443 -12.03 -30.58 -33.03
CA GLY A 443 -11.54 -29.43 -33.80
C GLY A 443 -10.72 -29.82 -35.04
N ASP A 444 -11.35 -30.52 -35.98
CA ASP A 444 -10.85 -30.61 -37.35
C ASP A 444 -11.04 -29.28 -38.11
N ASP A 445 -10.52 -29.20 -39.34
CA ASP A 445 -10.53 -27.96 -40.15
C ASP A 445 -11.95 -27.45 -40.50
N LEU A 446 -13.00 -28.26 -40.30
CA LEU A 446 -14.37 -27.93 -40.68
C LEU A 446 -15.29 -27.68 -39.49
N THR A 447 -14.94 -28.15 -38.29
CA THR A 447 -15.76 -27.96 -37.09
C THR A 447 -15.94 -26.49 -36.76
N THR A 448 -17.21 -26.08 -36.71
CA THR A 448 -17.58 -24.70 -36.40
C THR A 448 -17.62 -24.46 -34.89
N VAL A 449 -17.58 -23.19 -34.50
CA VAL A 449 -17.79 -22.77 -33.12
C VAL A 449 -19.14 -23.25 -32.59
N ALA A 450 -20.20 -23.19 -33.41
CA ALA A 450 -21.52 -23.70 -33.04
C ALA A 450 -21.49 -25.21 -32.73
N ASP A 451 -20.88 -26.02 -33.61
CA ASP A 451 -20.77 -27.47 -33.42
C ASP A 451 -20.06 -27.82 -32.10
N LEU A 452 -18.99 -27.09 -31.76
CA LEU A 452 -18.27 -27.30 -30.51
C LEU A 452 -19.11 -26.88 -29.29
N LEU A 453 -19.84 -25.77 -29.37
CA LEU A 453 -20.68 -25.28 -28.27
C LEU A 453 -21.88 -26.20 -27.99
N GLU A 454 -22.42 -26.90 -29.01
CA GLU A 454 -23.47 -27.91 -28.84
C GLU A 454 -23.01 -29.13 -28.00
N THR A 455 -21.69 -29.35 -27.88
CA THR A 455 -21.16 -30.42 -27.01
C THR A 455 -21.24 -30.07 -25.53
N LEU A 456 -21.50 -28.81 -25.16
CA LEU A 456 -21.62 -28.37 -23.77
C LEU A 456 -23.06 -28.56 -23.26
N PRO A 457 -23.28 -28.91 -21.97
CA PRO A 457 -24.62 -29.07 -21.42
C PRO A 457 -25.32 -27.70 -21.28
N ASP A 458 -26.57 -27.61 -21.72
CA ASP A 458 -27.35 -26.36 -21.70
C ASP A 458 -27.64 -25.80 -20.30
N ASP A 459 -27.72 -26.67 -19.30
CA ASP A 459 -28.01 -26.36 -17.90
C ASP A 459 -26.75 -26.16 -17.03
N ALA A 460 -25.56 -26.24 -17.63
CA ALA A 460 -24.30 -26.24 -16.89
C ALA A 460 -23.64 -24.86 -16.72
N LEU A 461 -24.20 -23.77 -17.28
CA LEU A 461 -23.56 -22.47 -17.12
C LEU A 461 -23.64 -21.96 -15.67
N PRO A 462 -22.51 -21.51 -15.10
CA PRO A 462 -22.47 -20.98 -13.74
C PRO A 462 -23.28 -19.69 -13.64
N LYS A 463 -23.72 -19.36 -12.42
CA LYS A 463 -24.35 -18.07 -12.11
C LYS A 463 -23.40 -17.17 -11.35
N MET A 464 -23.37 -15.89 -11.72
CA MET A 464 -22.51 -14.89 -11.09
C MET A 464 -23.30 -13.62 -10.82
N ALA A 465 -23.27 -13.15 -9.58
CA ALA A 465 -23.89 -11.90 -9.18
C ALA A 465 -23.18 -10.69 -9.77
N ASP A 466 -23.93 -9.61 -9.92
CA ASP A 466 -23.33 -8.29 -10.03
C ASP A 466 -22.58 -7.94 -8.74
N ARG A 467 -21.63 -7.00 -8.84
CA ARG A 467 -20.98 -6.49 -7.63
C ARG A 467 -22.11 -5.94 -6.74
N PRO A 468 -22.22 -6.38 -5.47
CA PRO A 468 -23.16 -5.72 -4.58
C PRO A 468 -22.79 -4.24 -4.58
N GLU A 469 -23.73 -3.37 -4.95
CA GLU A 469 -23.62 -1.96 -4.58
C GLU A 469 -23.46 -1.99 -3.07
N ARG A 470 -22.26 -1.67 -2.56
CA ARG A 470 -22.13 -1.45 -1.11
C ARG A 470 -23.17 -0.39 -0.78
N ASP A 471 -23.95 -0.65 0.27
CA ASP A 471 -25.02 0.23 0.72
C ASP A 471 -24.58 1.68 0.55
N ARG A 472 -25.35 2.43 -0.26
CA ARG A 472 -25.20 3.88 -0.45
C ARG A 472 -25.57 4.66 0.83
N ASP A 473 -25.48 4.02 2.00
CA ASP A 473 -25.93 4.46 3.32
C ASP A 473 -24.74 4.82 4.24
N GLY A 474 -23.63 5.28 3.66
CA GLY A 474 -22.66 6.14 4.35
C GLY A 474 -23.00 7.60 4.05
N ASP A 475 -23.53 8.33 5.03
CA ASP A 475 -24.02 9.72 4.96
C ASP A 475 -22.94 10.78 4.56
N ASP A 476 -21.70 10.35 4.32
CA ASP A 476 -20.55 11.20 3.97
C ASP A 476 -20.58 11.79 2.54
N GLY A 477 -21.74 11.78 1.87
CA GLY A 477 -21.92 12.41 0.55
C GLY A 477 -23.36 12.77 0.19
N ALA A 478 -24.30 12.82 1.14
CA ALA A 478 -25.74 12.90 0.83
C ALA A 478 -26.19 14.19 0.12
N SER A 479 -25.37 15.24 0.10
CA SER A 479 -25.68 16.48 -0.62
C SER A 479 -24.43 17.17 -1.16
N TRP A 480 -24.64 17.94 -2.23
CA TRP A 480 -23.62 18.86 -2.74
C TRP A 480 -23.48 20.06 -1.79
N PRO A 481 -22.27 20.43 -1.35
CA PRO A 481 -22.08 21.67 -0.61
C PRO A 481 -22.50 22.88 -1.45
N GLU A 482 -23.07 23.92 -0.83
CA GLU A 482 -23.42 25.14 -1.55
C GLU A 482 -22.16 25.97 -1.83
N GLY A 483 -21.87 26.26 -3.10
CA GLY A 483 -20.72 27.09 -3.47
C GLY A 483 -20.34 27.03 -4.95
N PRO A 484 -19.51 27.99 -5.43
CA PRO A 484 -19.02 28.00 -6.80
C PRO A 484 -18.09 26.82 -7.10
N ASP A 485 -17.27 26.41 -6.14
CA ASP A 485 -16.31 25.30 -6.27
C ASP A 485 -17.01 23.94 -6.47
N THR A 486 -18.21 23.78 -5.93
CA THR A 486 -19.07 22.61 -6.12
C THR A 486 -19.49 22.40 -7.57
N GLN A 487 -19.82 23.49 -8.29
CA GLN A 487 -20.15 23.38 -9.71
C GLN A 487 -18.88 23.09 -10.54
N LEU A 488 -17.77 23.73 -10.19
CA LEU A 488 -16.49 23.52 -10.87
C LEU A 488 -15.96 22.09 -10.70
N LEU A 489 -16.12 21.49 -9.51
CA LEU A 489 -15.79 20.08 -9.28
C LEU A 489 -16.74 19.16 -10.05
N ARG A 490 -18.05 19.45 -10.08
CA ARG A 490 -18.99 18.69 -10.92
C ARG A 490 -18.56 18.69 -12.38
N ASP A 491 -18.23 19.87 -12.90
CA ASP A 491 -17.78 20.01 -14.28
C ASP A 491 -16.42 19.31 -14.52
N ALA A 492 -15.52 19.29 -13.53
CA ALA A 492 -14.26 18.55 -13.58
C ALA A 492 -14.51 17.02 -13.62
N TRP A 493 -15.40 16.51 -12.78
CA TRP A 493 -15.80 15.10 -12.78
C TRP A 493 -16.45 14.70 -14.11
N GLN A 494 -17.37 15.51 -14.64
CA GLN A 494 -17.99 15.27 -15.94
C GLN A 494 -16.96 15.29 -17.08
N ALA A 495 -16.01 16.24 -17.05
CA ALA A 495 -14.95 16.34 -18.06
C ALA A 495 -13.98 15.15 -18.04
N VAL A 496 -13.76 14.55 -16.86
CA VAL A 496 -12.81 13.45 -16.68
C VAL A 496 -13.45 12.08 -16.88
N LEU A 497 -14.64 11.85 -16.33
CA LEU A 497 -15.33 10.56 -16.39
C LEU A 497 -16.27 10.46 -17.61
N GLY A 498 -16.61 11.58 -18.27
CA GLY A 498 -17.49 11.59 -19.44
C GLY A 498 -18.95 11.23 -19.11
N THR A 499 -19.36 11.30 -17.85
CA THR A 499 -20.73 11.04 -17.39
C THR A 499 -21.57 12.33 -17.41
N GLY A 500 -22.87 12.20 -17.72
CA GLY A 500 -23.77 13.34 -17.94
C GLY A 500 -24.35 13.97 -16.66
N ASP A 501 -24.47 13.20 -15.58
CA ASP A 501 -24.92 13.67 -14.27
C ASP A 501 -24.06 12.98 -13.19
N VAL A 502 -23.39 13.78 -12.35
CA VAL A 502 -22.60 13.31 -11.20
C VAL A 502 -23.42 13.58 -9.94
N ALA A 503 -23.70 12.53 -9.17
CA ALA A 503 -24.33 12.64 -7.86
C ALA A 503 -23.27 12.85 -6.76
N PRO A 504 -23.62 13.48 -5.62
CA PRO A 504 -22.63 13.76 -4.57
C PRO A 504 -22.15 12.47 -3.87
N GLY A 505 -22.92 11.38 -3.96
CA GLY A 505 -22.50 10.05 -3.50
C GLY A 505 -21.66 9.26 -4.52
N ASP A 506 -21.43 9.76 -5.72
CA ASP A 506 -20.68 9.02 -6.75
C ASP A 506 -19.24 8.85 -6.30
N HIS A 507 -18.81 7.59 -6.15
CA HIS A 507 -17.45 7.23 -5.78
C HIS A 507 -16.56 7.17 -7.03
N PHE A 508 -15.45 7.91 -7.01
CA PHE A 508 -14.59 8.13 -8.17
C PHE A 508 -14.14 6.82 -8.82
N PHE A 509 -13.64 5.89 -8.01
CA PHE A 509 -13.15 4.60 -8.49
C PHE A 509 -14.28 3.63 -8.89
N GLU A 510 -15.50 3.81 -8.37
CA GLU A 510 -16.63 2.96 -8.72
C GLU A 510 -17.28 3.41 -10.02
N ALA A 511 -17.25 4.72 -10.29
CA ALA A 511 -17.62 5.32 -11.56
C ALA A 511 -16.62 4.99 -12.70
N GLY A 512 -15.66 4.09 -12.49
CA GLY A 512 -14.64 3.70 -13.47
C GLY A 512 -13.40 4.58 -13.47
N GLY A 513 -13.24 5.45 -12.47
CA GLY A 513 -12.00 6.20 -12.25
C GLY A 513 -10.82 5.28 -11.97
N HIS A 514 -9.67 5.59 -12.57
CA HIS A 514 -8.39 4.92 -12.36
C HIS A 514 -7.29 5.95 -12.11
N SER A 515 -6.07 5.52 -11.77
CA SER A 515 -4.97 6.41 -11.34
C SER A 515 -4.65 7.56 -12.32
N LEU A 516 -4.82 7.32 -13.62
CA LEU A 516 -4.59 8.34 -14.65
C LEU A 516 -5.73 9.36 -14.70
N LEU A 517 -6.99 8.90 -14.57
CA LEU A 517 -8.14 9.79 -14.41
C LEU A 517 -8.10 10.53 -13.08
N ALA A 518 -7.57 9.94 -12.01
CA ALA A 518 -7.40 10.61 -10.71
C ALA A 518 -6.50 11.83 -10.85
N MET A 519 -5.34 11.68 -11.51
CA MET A 519 -4.44 12.81 -11.78
C MET A 519 -5.05 13.86 -12.70
N LYS A 520 -5.79 13.42 -13.72
CA LYS A 520 -6.53 14.34 -14.60
C LYS A 520 -7.61 15.10 -13.83
N LEU A 521 -8.31 14.43 -12.92
CA LEU A 521 -9.32 15.04 -12.05
C LEU A 521 -8.69 16.06 -11.11
N LEU A 522 -7.62 15.70 -10.40
CA LEU A 522 -6.92 16.63 -9.50
C LEU A 522 -6.39 17.86 -10.26
N ARG A 523 -5.88 17.66 -11.48
CA ARG A 523 -5.43 18.76 -12.36
C ARG A 523 -6.59 19.63 -12.84
N GLU A 524 -7.68 19.04 -13.32
CA GLU A 524 -8.87 19.78 -13.76
C GLU A 524 -9.51 20.56 -12.61
N ILE A 525 -9.54 19.97 -11.40
CA ILE A 525 -9.95 20.65 -10.18
C ILE A 525 -9.04 21.85 -9.93
N ALA A 526 -7.72 21.67 -9.96
CA ALA A 526 -6.77 22.75 -9.73
C ALA A 526 -6.87 23.88 -10.77
N GLU A 527 -7.01 23.54 -12.06
CA GLU A 527 -7.16 24.51 -13.15
C GLU A 527 -8.47 25.30 -13.06
N ARG A 528 -9.56 24.67 -12.61
CA ARG A 528 -10.89 25.31 -12.52
C ARG A 528 -11.08 26.10 -11.24
N THR A 529 -10.61 25.58 -10.11
CA THR A 529 -10.86 26.15 -8.77
C THR A 529 -9.68 26.98 -8.25
N GLY A 530 -8.49 26.82 -8.82
CA GLY A 530 -7.26 27.40 -8.28
C GLY A 530 -6.75 26.73 -7.00
N ARG A 531 -7.40 25.67 -6.51
CA ARG A 531 -7.03 24.93 -5.29
C ARG A 531 -6.37 23.60 -5.64
N THR A 532 -5.28 23.26 -4.97
CA THR A 532 -4.55 22.01 -5.20
C THR A 532 -4.99 20.96 -4.18
N LEU A 533 -5.55 19.85 -4.66
CA LEU A 533 -5.78 18.64 -3.87
C LEU A 533 -4.67 17.63 -4.14
N ARG A 534 -4.34 16.83 -3.13
CA ARG A 534 -3.35 15.75 -3.22
C ARG A 534 -4.04 14.42 -3.50
N LEU A 535 -3.26 13.44 -3.91
CA LEU A 535 -3.77 12.09 -4.14
C LEU A 535 -4.31 11.44 -2.85
N ASP A 536 -3.64 11.70 -1.72
CA ASP A 536 -4.08 11.25 -0.40
C ASP A 536 -5.49 11.78 -0.07
N ASP A 537 -5.82 13.01 -0.51
CA ASP A 537 -7.14 13.61 -0.31
C ASP A 537 -8.24 12.88 -1.08
N LEU A 538 -7.99 12.51 -2.35
CA LEU A 538 -8.93 11.75 -3.16
C LEU A 538 -9.10 10.32 -2.64
N LEU A 539 -8.04 9.71 -2.11
CA LEU A 539 -8.11 8.37 -1.53
C LEU A 539 -8.87 8.37 -0.19
N ALA A 540 -8.69 9.41 0.63
CA ALA A 540 -9.41 9.60 1.88
C ALA A 540 -10.87 10.02 1.66
N HIS A 541 -11.16 10.77 0.59
CA HIS A 541 -12.47 11.31 0.27
C HIS A 541 -12.88 11.00 -1.18
N PRO A 542 -13.16 9.72 -1.49
CA PRO A 542 -13.31 9.26 -2.88
C PRO A 542 -14.66 9.62 -3.51
N THR A 543 -15.62 10.20 -2.78
CA THR A 543 -16.92 10.61 -3.32
C THR A 543 -16.92 12.06 -3.79
N ALA A 544 -17.71 12.37 -4.81
CA ALA A 544 -17.75 13.70 -5.40
C ALA A 544 -18.18 14.78 -4.39
N GLY A 545 -19.13 14.45 -3.51
CA GLY A 545 -19.61 15.33 -2.44
C GLY A 545 -18.61 15.52 -1.29
N ALA A 546 -17.85 14.48 -0.91
CA ALA A 546 -16.80 14.61 0.09
C ALA A 546 -15.62 15.45 -0.43
N LEU A 547 -15.22 15.23 -1.68
CA LEU A 547 -14.16 16.00 -2.33
C LEU A 547 -14.57 17.46 -2.56
N ALA A 548 -15.85 17.72 -2.86
CA ALA A 548 -16.40 19.07 -2.96
C ALA A 548 -16.41 19.81 -1.62
N ARG A 549 -16.68 19.10 -0.51
CA ARG A 549 -16.60 19.68 0.83
C ARG A 549 -15.16 20.05 1.18
N LEU A 550 -14.23 19.13 0.94
CA LEU A 550 -12.81 19.38 1.12
C LEU A 550 -12.32 20.60 0.31
N LEU A 551 -12.81 20.75 -0.93
CA LEU A 551 -12.53 21.94 -1.74
C LEU A 551 -13.19 23.19 -1.22
N ALA A 552 -14.48 23.17 -0.85
CA ALA A 552 -15.21 24.33 -0.38
C ALA A 552 -14.59 24.89 0.91
N ASP A 553 -14.20 24.00 1.82
CA ASP A 553 -13.63 24.36 3.10
C ASP A 553 -12.25 25.01 2.94
N GLY A 554 -11.43 24.58 1.96
CA GLY A 554 -10.06 25.07 1.76
C GLY A 554 -9.19 24.95 3.01
N PRO A 555 -7.89 25.27 2.96
CA PRO A 555 -7.16 25.50 4.19
C PRO A 555 -7.68 26.82 4.79
N ALA A 556 -8.71 26.74 5.63
CA ALA A 556 -9.30 27.89 6.31
C ALA A 556 -8.23 28.71 7.03
N ALA A 557 -7.87 29.86 6.45
CA ALA A 557 -7.16 30.95 7.08
C ALA A 557 -8.20 31.87 7.74
N GLY A 558 -8.15 31.97 9.07
CA GLY A 558 -8.91 32.94 9.87
C GLY A 558 -10.06 32.33 10.66
N GLU A 559 -9.85 32.25 11.99
CA GLU A 559 -10.79 31.84 13.05
C GLU A 559 -11.04 30.33 13.19
N ARG A 560 -9.97 29.52 13.25
CA ARG A 560 -10.05 28.16 13.80
C ARG A 560 -10.00 28.21 15.32
N GLY A 561 -11.07 27.74 15.98
CA GLY A 561 -11.02 27.40 17.39
C GLY A 561 -9.95 26.33 17.69
N VAL A 562 -9.50 26.25 18.93
CA VAL A 562 -8.48 25.26 19.35
C VAL A 562 -9.00 23.82 19.33
N LEU A 563 -10.31 23.59 19.25
CA LEU A 563 -10.92 22.25 19.21
C LEU A 563 -11.12 21.79 17.77
N VAL A 564 -10.58 20.61 17.44
CA VAL A 564 -10.61 20.00 16.10
C VAL A 564 -11.28 18.62 16.20
N PRO A 565 -12.51 18.43 15.70
CA PRO A 565 -13.15 17.12 15.70
C PRO A 565 -12.33 16.11 14.89
N LEU A 566 -12.02 14.95 15.48
CA LEU A 566 -11.28 13.87 14.83
C LEU A 566 -12.16 12.65 14.55
N ARG A 567 -13.14 12.39 15.42
CA ARG A 567 -14.14 11.33 15.28
C ARG A 567 -15.38 11.64 16.13
N GLU A 568 -16.56 11.42 15.58
CA GLU A 568 -17.82 11.55 16.31
C GLU A 568 -18.05 10.41 17.30
N ALA A 569 -18.88 10.64 18.32
CA ALA A 569 -19.23 9.61 19.29
C ALA A 569 -20.14 8.57 18.64
N ALA A 570 -19.88 7.29 18.90
CA ALA A 570 -20.80 6.22 18.50
C ALA A 570 -22.03 6.16 19.43
N ASP A 571 -21.91 6.69 20.64
CA ASP A 571 -23.01 6.89 21.59
C ASP A 571 -22.98 8.35 22.09
N PRO A 572 -24.06 9.13 21.90
CA PRO A 572 -24.15 10.53 22.33
C PRO A 572 -23.84 10.77 23.82
N ASP A 573 -24.03 9.74 24.66
CA ASP A 573 -23.85 9.82 26.11
C ASP A 573 -22.46 9.32 26.58
N ALA A 574 -21.61 8.80 25.69
CA ALA A 574 -20.30 8.24 26.05
C ALA A 574 -19.25 9.27 26.48
N GLY A 575 -19.44 10.55 26.13
CA GLY A 575 -18.50 11.64 26.41
C GLY A 575 -17.45 11.84 25.32
N THR A 576 -16.39 12.57 25.63
CA THR A 576 -15.36 12.98 24.65
C THR A 576 -13.95 12.85 25.21
N LEU A 577 -13.08 12.21 24.42
CA LEU A 577 -11.63 12.23 24.58
C LEU A 577 -11.04 13.45 23.87
N TYR A 578 -10.41 14.32 24.65
CA TYR A 578 -9.70 15.50 24.15
C TYR A 578 -8.19 15.23 24.11
N LEU A 579 -7.63 15.22 22.90
CA LEU A 579 -6.23 14.88 22.64
C LEU A 579 -5.42 16.15 22.36
N VAL A 580 -4.59 16.56 23.33
CA VAL A 580 -3.77 17.77 23.23
C VAL A 580 -2.62 17.55 22.26
N HIS A 581 -2.34 18.55 21.42
CA HIS A 581 -1.24 18.52 20.46
C HIS A 581 0.12 18.18 21.12
N PRO A 582 1.00 17.41 20.44
CA PRO A 582 2.41 17.34 20.81
C PRO A 582 3.15 18.65 20.48
N PRO A 583 4.45 18.76 20.85
CA PRO A 583 5.28 19.89 20.42
C PRO A 583 5.20 20.11 18.90
N GLY A 584 4.93 21.36 18.49
CA GLY A 584 4.65 21.72 17.09
C GLY A 584 3.18 22.07 16.79
N GLY A 585 2.27 21.87 17.75
CA GLY A 585 0.96 22.54 17.76
C GLY A 585 -0.16 21.88 16.94
N GLN A 586 0.16 20.89 16.11
CA GLN A 586 -0.81 20.21 15.23
C GLN A 586 -1.36 18.92 15.86
N VAL A 587 -2.58 18.53 15.47
CA VAL A 587 -3.26 17.32 15.98
C VAL A 587 -3.35 16.18 14.96
N ALA A 588 -2.76 16.35 13.77
CA ALA A 588 -2.80 15.38 12.67
C ALA A 588 -2.20 14.01 13.06
N CYS A 589 -1.28 13.96 14.02
CA CYS A 589 -0.70 12.73 14.54
C CYS A 589 -1.74 11.76 15.15
N TYR A 590 -2.93 12.24 15.51
CA TYR A 590 -4.00 11.41 16.09
C TYR A 590 -4.98 10.84 15.05
N ALA A 591 -4.82 11.12 13.75
CA ALA A 591 -5.77 10.71 12.73
C ALA A 591 -5.95 9.17 12.67
N GLN A 592 -4.85 8.41 12.62
CA GLN A 592 -4.90 6.94 12.59
C GLN A 592 -5.44 6.36 13.91
N LEU A 593 -5.12 7.00 15.04
CA LEU A 593 -5.65 6.64 16.35
C LEU A 593 -7.18 6.81 16.38
N ALA A 594 -7.70 7.92 15.85
CA ALA A 594 -9.12 8.19 15.79
C ALA A 594 -9.86 7.18 14.90
N GLN A 595 -9.31 6.85 13.73
CA GLN A 595 -9.88 5.83 12.84
C GLN A 595 -9.91 4.43 13.46
N SER A 596 -8.90 4.10 14.28
CA SER A 596 -8.75 2.77 14.90
C SER A 596 -9.43 2.65 16.27
N TYR A 597 -9.99 3.73 16.82
CA TYR A 597 -10.50 3.78 18.19
C TYR A 597 -11.83 3.00 18.34
N PRO A 598 -11.86 1.92 19.14
CA PRO A 598 -13.04 1.05 19.25
C PRO A 598 -14.04 1.48 20.33
N GLY A 599 -13.76 2.55 21.09
CA GLY A 599 -14.62 3.02 22.17
C GLY A 599 -15.78 3.90 21.68
N PRO A 600 -16.86 4.04 22.46
CA PRO A 600 -18.04 4.81 22.04
C PRO A 600 -17.86 6.34 22.09
N GLU A 601 -16.82 6.85 22.76
CA GLU A 601 -16.55 8.27 22.99
C GLU A 601 -16.21 9.03 21.70
N ALA A 602 -16.54 10.32 21.59
CA ALA A 602 -15.99 11.18 20.54
C ALA A 602 -14.50 11.45 20.77
N LEU A 603 -13.72 11.67 19.71
CA LEU A 603 -12.33 12.13 19.81
C LEU A 603 -12.20 13.52 19.19
N THR A 604 -11.66 14.46 19.96
CA THR A 604 -11.42 15.85 19.55
C THR A 604 -9.97 16.22 19.84
N GLY A 605 -9.23 16.70 18.85
CA GLY A 605 -7.88 17.24 19.06
C GLY A 605 -7.94 18.66 19.62
N ILE A 606 -6.98 19.01 20.48
CA ILE A 606 -6.75 20.39 20.91
C ILE A 606 -5.47 20.89 20.22
N ARG A 607 -5.62 21.77 19.22
CA ARG A 607 -4.51 22.38 18.46
C ARG A 607 -4.00 23.64 19.16
N ASP A 608 -2.74 23.97 18.93
CA ASP A 608 -2.15 25.22 19.39
C ASP A 608 -2.70 26.40 18.57
N PRO A 609 -3.24 27.46 19.20
CA PRO A 609 -3.75 28.63 18.49
C PRO A 609 -2.65 29.39 17.75
N ARG A 610 -1.37 29.20 18.13
CA ARG A 610 -0.22 29.87 17.55
C ARG A 610 0.35 29.15 16.32
N VAL A 611 -0.25 28.03 15.91
CA VAL A 611 0.26 27.20 14.80
C VAL A 611 0.31 27.93 13.45
N ASP A 612 -0.53 28.96 13.28
CA ASP A 612 -0.56 29.79 12.09
C ASP A 612 0.26 31.11 12.27
N GLN A 613 0.92 31.30 13.42
CA GLN A 613 1.71 32.50 13.70
C GLN A 613 3.14 32.36 13.15
N ALA A 614 3.56 33.34 12.36
CA ALA A 614 4.93 33.39 11.82
C ALA A 614 6.00 33.56 12.91
N GLN A 615 5.65 34.19 14.03
CA GLN A 615 6.45 34.29 15.25
C GLN A 615 5.54 34.00 16.45
N PRO A 616 5.50 32.75 16.94
CA PRO A 616 4.66 32.40 18.07
C PRO A 616 5.15 33.11 19.33
N GLU A 617 4.24 33.75 20.06
CA GLU A 617 4.55 34.31 21.39
C GLU A 617 4.86 33.17 22.37
N HIS A 618 5.86 33.37 23.24
CA HIS A 618 6.20 32.38 24.28
C HIS A 618 5.05 32.23 25.27
N LEU A 619 4.54 31.01 25.42
CA LEU A 619 3.53 30.65 26.41
C LEU A 619 4.05 29.49 27.28
N THR A 620 3.90 29.61 28.59
CA THR A 620 4.18 28.49 29.49
C THR A 620 3.12 27.40 29.35
N THR A 621 3.41 26.20 29.84
CA THR A 621 2.45 25.08 29.89
C THR A 621 1.17 25.48 30.61
N GLU A 622 1.28 26.26 31.69
CA GLU A 622 0.16 26.82 32.46
C GLU A 622 -0.69 27.79 31.63
N GLN A 623 -0.06 28.63 30.81
CA GLN A 623 -0.77 29.59 29.95
C GLN A 623 -1.50 28.89 28.81
N LEU A 624 -0.85 27.90 28.16
CA LEU A 624 -1.50 27.06 27.14
C LEU A 624 -2.69 26.30 27.72
N ALA A 625 -2.49 25.66 28.88
CA ALA A 625 -3.56 24.97 29.57
C ALA A 625 -4.71 25.90 29.97
N ALA A 626 -4.45 27.17 30.31
CA ALA A 626 -5.51 28.14 30.56
C ALA A 626 -6.37 28.42 29.31
N ILE A 627 -5.74 28.58 28.14
CA ILE A 627 -6.44 28.78 26.86
C ILE A 627 -7.30 27.55 26.53
N TYR A 628 -6.74 26.35 26.70
CA TYR A 628 -7.47 25.11 26.43
C TYR A 628 -8.58 24.84 27.43
N HIS A 629 -8.35 25.17 28.70
CA HIS A 629 -9.38 25.12 29.74
C HIS A 629 -10.56 26.03 29.40
N GLU A 630 -10.30 27.27 28.97
CA GLU A 630 -11.34 28.20 28.55
C GLU A 630 -12.16 27.65 27.36
N ALA A 631 -11.50 27.03 26.39
CA ALA A 631 -12.17 26.39 25.27
C ALA A 631 -13.04 25.18 25.67
N LEU A 632 -12.72 24.53 26.80
CA LEU A 632 -13.47 23.39 27.33
C LEU A 632 -14.60 23.79 28.30
N LEU A 633 -14.68 25.05 28.76
CA LEU A 633 -15.73 25.49 29.69
C LEU A 633 -17.16 25.16 29.22
N PRO A 634 -17.56 25.41 27.95
CA PRO A 634 -18.90 25.06 27.49
C PRO A 634 -19.20 23.55 27.57
N VAL A 635 -18.17 22.72 27.43
CA VAL A 635 -18.27 21.25 27.52
C VAL A 635 -18.42 20.83 28.97
N LEU A 636 -17.65 21.42 29.89
CA LEU A 636 -17.74 21.14 31.32
C LEU A 636 -19.11 21.54 31.88
N GLU A 637 -19.64 22.70 31.46
CA GLU A 637 -20.98 23.17 31.82
C GLU A 637 -22.10 22.23 31.33
N SER A 638 -21.88 21.52 30.22
CA SER A 638 -22.83 20.53 29.70
C SER A 638 -22.95 19.27 30.58
N GLY A 639 -22.01 19.06 31.51
CA GLY A 639 -21.96 17.88 32.37
C GLY A 639 -21.56 16.59 31.65
N ARG A 640 -21.14 16.66 30.38
CA ARG A 640 -20.63 15.52 29.62
C ARG A 640 -19.29 15.04 30.19
N ARG A 641 -19.07 13.73 30.11
CA ARG A 641 -17.81 13.12 30.55
C ARG A 641 -16.64 13.60 29.66
N VAL A 642 -15.60 14.12 30.30
CA VAL A 642 -14.38 14.59 29.67
C VAL A 642 -13.22 13.67 30.06
N VAL A 643 -12.50 13.18 29.08
CA VAL A 643 -11.19 12.52 29.27
C VAL A 643 -10.16 13.37 28.54
N LEU A 644 -9.05 13.68 29.21
CA LEU A 644 -7.95 14.42 28.64
C LEU A 644 -6.81 13.46 28.33
N GLY A 645 -6.12 13.67 27.21
CA GLY A 645 -4.94 12.89 26.91
C GLY A 645 -4.03 13.61 25.94
N GLY A 646 -2.82 13.08 25.77
CA GLY A 646 -1.88 13.64 24.81
C GLY A 646 -0.63 12.80 24.68
N PHE A 647 -0.04 12.88 23.51
CA PHE A 647 1.23 12.28 23.15
C PHE A 647 2.39 13.20 23.49
N SER A 648 3.43 12.62 24.09
CA SER A 648 4.65 13.34 24.46
C SER A 648 4.31 14.58 25.31
N GLY A 649 4.84 15.76 24.98
CA GLY A 649 4.53 17.01 25.68
C GLY A 649 3.03 17.35 25.78
N GLY A 650 2.19 16.85 24.86
CA GLY A 650 0.73 17.04 24.94
C GLY A 650 0.11 16.40 26.18
N GLY A 651 0.67 15.28 26.67
CA GLY A 651 0.23 14.65 27.92
C GLY A 651 0.48 15.52 29.14
N VAL A 652 1.63 16.21 29.18
CA VAL A 652 1.99 17.17 30.25
C VAL A 652 1.00 18.34 30.26
N ILE A 653 0.66 18.88 29.10
CA ILE A 653 -0.32 19.97 29.00
C ILE A 653 -1.71 19.48 29.42
N ALA A 654 -2.11 18.27 29.00
CA ALA A 654 -3.37 17.64 29.41
C ALA A 654 -3.48 17.51 30.94
N TYR A 655 -2.38 17.18 31.61
CA TYR A 655 -2.31 17.11 33.08
C TYR A 655 -2.53 18.46 33.76
N GLU A 656 -1.92 19.53 33.25
CA GLU A 656 -2.14 20.88 33.76
C GLU A 656 -3.59 21.36 33.51
N ILE A 657 -4.19 21.03 32.36
CA ILE A 657 -5.63 21.30 32.11
C ILE A 657 -6.48 20.59 33.17
N ALA A 658 -6.20 19.32 33.45
CA ALA A 658 -6.97 18.52 34.42
C ALA A 658 -6.89 19.09 35.84
N GLN A 659 -5.71 19.56 36.25
CA GLN A 659 -5.54 20.24 37.54
C GLN A 659 -6.33 21.54 37.62
N ARG A 660 -6.39 22.33 36.54
CA ARG A 660 -7.21 23.55 36.47
C ARG A 660 -8.69 23.25 36.60
N ILE A 661 -9.17 22.24 35.86
CA ILE A 661 -10.56 21.77 35.95
C ILE A 661 -10.90 21.39 37.41
N ALA A 662 -10.02 20.63 38.07
CA ALA A 662 -10.21 20.24 39.47
C ALA A 662 -10.15 21.43 40.45
N ALA A 663 -9.25 22.39 40.23
CA ALA A 663 -9.11 23.59 41.06
C ALA A 663 -10.34 24.51 40.97
N ASP A 664 -10.99 24.55 39.81
CA ASP A 664 -12.24 25.28 39.57
C ASP A 664 -13.48 24.55 40.13
N GLY A 665 -13.29 23.39 40.78
CA GLY A 665 -14.33 22.64 41.49
C GLY A 665 -15.12 21.66 40.62
N TRP A 666 -14.73 21.46 39.37
CA TRP A 666 -15.29 20.43 38.51
C TRP A 666 -14.76 19.04 38.89
N GLN A 667 -15.41 17.98 38.41
CA GLN A 667 -14.89 16.63 38.65
C GLN A 667 -13.55 16.44 37.95
N PRO A 668 -12.51 15.93 38.65
CA PRO A 668 -11.22 15.66 38.05
C PRO A 668 -11.34 14.66 36.88
N PRO A 669 -10.99 15.04 35.64
CA PRO A 669 -11.07 14.14 34.50
C PRO A 669 -9.97 13.07 34.54
N LEU A 670 -10.19 11.95 33.87
CA LEU A 670 -9.11 10.99 33.58
C LEU A 670 -8.08 11.65 32.66
N VAL A 671 -6.79 11.50 33.00
CA VAL A 671 -5.68 11.96 32.16
C VAL A 671 -4.95 10.75 31.57
N VAL A 672 -4.82 10.71 30.24
CA VAL A 672 -4.09 9.65 29.52
C VAL A 672 -2.79 10.20 28.93
N MET A 673 -1.68 9.78 29.50
CA MET A 673 -0.32 10.11 29.08
C MET A 673 0.15 9.11 28.03
N ILE A 674 0.27 9.52 26.77
CA ILE A 674 0.81 8.66 25.71
C ILE A 674 2.32 8.94 25.60
N ASP A 675 3.11 8.07 26.23
CA ASP A 675 4.57 8.13 26.31
C ASP A 675 5.13 9.52 26.68
N ALA A 676 4.51 10.15 27.68
CA ALA A 676 4.89 11.45 28.21
C ALA A 676 5.68 11.28 29.51
N GLY A 677 6.92 11.77 29.57
CA GLY A 677 7.70 11.83 30.81
C GLY A 677 7.27 13.00 31.70
N ALA A 678 7.32 12.82 33.02
CA ALA A 678 7.07 13.90 33.97
C ALA A 678 8.24 14.90 33.96
N PRO A 679 7.99 16.21 33.71
CA PRO A 679 9.04 17.21 33.83
C PRO A 679 9.29 17.54 35.31
N ASP A 680 10.53 17.86 35.67
CA ASP A 680 10.92 18.25 37.04
C ASP A 680 11.21 19.76 37.18
N GLY A 681 11.15 20.49 36.07
CA GLY A 681 11.39 21.93 36.01
C GLY A 681 12.80 22.35 36.44
N GLU A 682 13.80 21.47 36.34
CA GLU A 682 15.21 21.87 36.40
C GLU A 682 15.73 22.19 34.98
N VAL A 683 16.15 23.44 34.78
CA VAL A 683 16.61 23.98 33.49
C VAL A 683 17.88 23.26 32.97
N THR A 684 18.58 22.54 33.84
CA THR A 684 19.85 21.87 33.54
C THR A 684 19.76 20.83 32.43
N ASP A 685 18.63 20.13 32.27
CA ASP A 685 18.46 19.13 31.19
C ASP A 685 18.08 19.78 29.85
N ALA A 686 17.35 20.90 29.90
CA ALA A 686 17.02 21.70 28.72
C ALA A 686 18.25 22.45 28.17
N GLU A 687 19.17 22.86 29.04
CA GLU A 687 20.40 23.58 28.71
C GLU A 687 21.64 22.66 28.56
N ALA A 688 21.52 21.36 28.84
CA ALA A 688 22.59 20.40 28.63
C ALA A 688 23.01 20.34 27.15
N GLU A 689 24.32 20.41 26.90
CA GLU A 689 24.91 20.35 25.56
C GLU A 689 24.59 18.99 24.93
N GLY A 690 23.79 18.96 23.86
CA GLY A 690 23.33 17.72 23.22
C GLY A 690 21.91 17.28 23.57
N SER A 691 21.20 17.99 24.47
CA SER A 691 19.76 17.78 24.71
C SER A 691 18.91 18.12 23.48
N PHE A 692 17.74 17.51 23.32
CA PHE A 692 16.86 17.83 22.19
C PHE A 692 16.43 19.29 22.14
N ALA A 693 16.22 19.94 23.30
CA ALA A 693 15.91 21.36 23.37
C ALA A 693 17.10 22.24 22.93
N SER A 694 18.34 21.89 23.32
CA SER A 694 19.53 22.63 22.88
C SER A 694 19.82 22.46 21.39
N ARG A 695 19.62 21.26 20.83
CA ARG A 695 19.76 20.98 19.40
C ARG A 695 18.69 21.71 18.57
N LEU A 696 17.45 21.72 19.03
CA LEU A 696 16.34 22.43 18.39
C LEU A 696 16.53 23.95 18.45
N ARG A 697 17.06 24.50 19.56
CA ARG A 697 17.51 25.90 19.67
C ARG A 697 18.61 26.24 18.67
N ALA A 698 19.64 25.39 18.55
CA ALA A 698 20.72 25.61 17.60
C ALA A 698 20.22 25.65 16.14
N VAL A 699 19.21 24.84 15.82
CA VAL A 699 18.55 24.87 14.50
C VAL A 699 17.73 26.15 14.31
N ALA A 700 17.00 26.62 15.32
CA ALA A 700 16.24 27.87 15.26
C ALA A 700 17.15 29.12 15.16
N GLU A 701 18.25 29.17 15.92
CA GLU A 701 19.23 30.27 15.90
C GLU A 701 19.96 30.37 14.56
N ASN A 702 20.38 29.24 13.98
CA ASN A 702 20.98 29.19 12.64
C ASN A 702 20.01 29.69 11.56
N ARG A 703 18.69 29.49 11.73
CA ARG A 703 17.67 30.04 10.81
C ARG A 703 17.47 31.55 11.00
N ALA A 704 17.53 32.08 12.22
CA ALA A 704 17.36 33.51 12.49
C ALA A 704 18.52 34.37 11.92
N ASP A 705 19.75 33.87 11.98
CA ASP A 705 20.95 34.60 11.51
C ASP A 705 21.00 34.74 9.97
N THR A 706 20.35 33.82 9.23
CA THR A 706 20.23 33.91 7.76
C THR A 706 19.18 34.94 7.28
N GLY A 707 18.33 35.45 8.18
CA GLY A 707 17.24 36.38 7.86
C GLY A 707 17.55 37.87 8.03
N ALA A 708 18.66 38.24 8.69
CA ALA A 708 18.97 39.63 9.03
C ALA A 708 20.04 40.25 8.11
N GLY A 709 19.74 40.38 6.81
CA GLY A 709 20.42 41.34 5.94
C GLY A 709 20.70 40.89 4.50
N ALA A 710 19.72 41.00 3.61
CA ALA A 710 19.94 41.37 2.20
C ALA A 710 18.60 41.62 1.48
N GLU A 711 18.20 42.87 1.32
CA GLU A 711 17.24 43.27 0.29
C GLU A 711 17.96 43.48 -1.06
N ALA A 712 17.45 42.75 -2.06
CA ALA A 712 17.41 42.98 -3.52
C ALA A 712 18.70 43.18 -4.34
N GLU A 713 19.03 42.21 -5.20
CA GLU A 713 19.34 42.46 -6.62
C GLU A 713 19.25 41.18 -7.48
N ALA A 714 18.52 41.27 -8.59
CA ALA A 714 18.28 40.18 -9.54
C ALA A 714 19.57 39.67 -10.20
N ARG A 715 19.84 38.36 -10.12
CA ARG A 715 20.74 37.64 -11.03
C ARG A 715 20.16 36.26 -11.40
N THR A 716 20.17 36.04 -12.71
CA THR A 716 19.82 34.83 -13.47
C THR A 716 20.83 33.69 -13.28
N ALA A 717 20.35 32.44 -13.39
CA ALA A 717 21.12 31.18 -13.48
C ALA A 717 21.95 30.84 -12.22
N ASP A 718 22.16 29.61 -11.78
CA ASP A 718 21.89 28.27 -12.28
C ASP A 718 22.21 27.32 -11.10
N GLY A 719 21.45 26.24 -10.95
CA GLY A 719 21.77 25.15 -10.00
C GLY A 719 20.58 24.75 -9.13
N PRO A 720 20.04 23.52 -9.28
CA PRO A 720 19.09 23.03 -8.30
C PRO A 720 19.84 22.84 -6.99
N ALA A 721 19.36 23.50 -5.93
CA ALA A 721 19.76 23.22 -4.57
C ALA A 721 19.61 21.71 -4.34
N GLN A 722 20.74 21.03 -4.16
CA GLN A 722 20.81 19.61 -3.85
C GLN A 722 20.27 19.40 -2.44
N GLY A 723 18.97 19.09 -2.35
CA GLY A 723 18.40 18.42 -1.18
C GLY A 723 18.93 16.99 -1.14
N SER A 724 19.75 16.70 -0.14
CA SER A 724 20.16 15.34 0.24
C SER A 724 18.90 14.51 0.55
N THR A 725 18.73 13.39 -0.14
CA THR A 725 17.61 12.46 0.06
C THR A 725 17.95 11.35 1.08
N ASP A 726 18.90 11.60 1.98
CA ASP A 726 19.12 10.73 3.13
C ASP A 726 18.15 11.04 4.27
N GLU A 727 17.29 10.08 4.61
CA GLU A 727 16.58 10.08 5.89
C GLU A 727 17.59 10.18 7.06
N PRO A 728 17.30 10.98 8.09
CA PRO A 728 18.18 11.24 9.23
C PRO A 728 18.68 10.00 9.96
N ALA A 729 19.98 9.75 9.95
CA ALA A 729 20.60 8.72 10.79
C ALA A 729 20.76 9.13 12.28
N ASP A 730 20.37 10.37 12.63
CA ASP A 730 20.62 11.03 13.92
C ASP A 730 19.51 12.06 14.21
N ALA A 731 19.26 12.38 15.48
CA ALA A 731 18.30 13.40 15.92
C ALA A 731 18.52 14.76 15.22
N ASP A 732 19.76 15.06 14.84
CA ASP A 732 20.14 16.29 14.14
C ASP A 732 19.55 16.39 12.72
N ALA A 733 19.36 15.25 12.05
CA ALA A 733 18.81 15.27 10.70
C ALA A 733 17.25 15.27 10.71
N TYR A 734 16.58 14.75 11.76
CA TYR A 734 15.13 14.94 11.97
C TYR A 734 14.80 16.41 12.21
N LEU A 735 15.66 17.10 12.97
CA LEU A 735 15.61 18.54 13.16
C LEU A 735 15.89 19.31 11.85
N ALA A 736 16.76 18.80 10.98
CA ALA A 736 17.04 19.39 9.66
C ALA A 736 15.88 19.21 8.67
N GLU A 737 15.17 18.08 8.71
CA GLU A 737 13.97 17.82 7.90
C GLU A 737 12.78 18.70 8.35
N LEU A 738 12.58 18.84 9.66
CA LEU A 738 11.62 19.80 10.23
C LEU A 738 11.94 21.25 9.84
N ALA A 739 13.22 21.63 9.81
CA ALA A 739 13.68 22.94 9.36
C ALA A 739 13.39 23.19 7.86
N GLN A 740 13.61 22.19 7.00
CA GLN A 740 13.28 22.28 5.57
C GLN A 740 11.77 22.36 5.31
N ILE A 741 10.97 21.62 6.07
CA ILE A 741 9.49 21.70 6.02
C ILE A 741 9.01 23.08 6.49
N ALA A 742 9.64 23.66 7.52
CA ALA A 742 9.31 24.99 8.04
C ALA A 742 9.66 26.13 7.06
N ASP A 743 10.78 26.01 6.33
CA ASP A 743 11.16 26.98 5.30
C ASP A 743 10.24 26.91 4.07
N TRP A 744 9.69 25.72 3.77
CA TRP A 744 8.70 25.52 2.71
C TRP A 744 7.32 26.12 3.05
N VAL A 745 6.90 26.03 4.32
CA VAL A 745 5.63 26.61 4.81
C VAL A 745 5.64 28.14 4.91
N ARG A 746 6.81 28.76 5.13
CA ARG A 746 6.97 30.23 5.17
C ARG A 746 6.69 30.93 3.83
N GLY A 747 6.71 30.21 2.70
CA GLY A 747 6.69 30.76 1.35
C GLY A 747 5.54 31.71 1.02
N ASP A 748 4.39 31.58 1.69
CA ASP A 748 3.17 32.36 1.40
C ASP A 748 2.46 32.93 2.66
N GLY A 749 3.18 33.06 3.79
CA GLY A 749 2.65 33.68 5.03
C GLY A 749 2.09 32.70 6.07
N GLY A 750 2.47 31.42 6.05
CA GLY A 750 2.16 30.43 7.08
C GLY A 750 3.04 30.53 8.34
N GLY A 751 2.64 29.81 9.41
CA GLY A 751 3.35 29.80 10.70
C GLY A 751 4.73 29.11 10.67
N ASP A 752 5.54 29.29 11.72
CA ASP A 752 6.88 28.68 11.84
C ASP A 752 6.87 27.46 12.79
N PRO A 753 6.73 26.23 12.27
CA PRO A 753 6.53 25.04 13.09
C PRO A 753 7.76 24.67 13.94
N VAL A 754 8.98 25.03 13.52
CA VAL A 754 10.20 24.79 14.31
C VAL A 754 10.30 25.77 15.47
N ALA A 755 9.96 27.06 15.25
CA ALA A 755 9.90 28.03 16.33
C ALA A 755 8.86 27.64 17.38
N LEU A 756 7.66 27.23 16.94
CA LEU A 756 6.60 26.77 17.83
C LEU A 756 6.96 25.47 18.56
N MET A 757 7.63 24.54 17.89
CA MET A 757 8.11 23.31 18.51
C MET A 757 9.17 23.59 19.57
N THR A 758 10.13 24.49 19.29
CA THR A 758 11.17 24.92 20.24
C THR A 758 10.52 25.48 21.50
N ASP A 759 9.60 26.43 21.29
CA ASP A 759 8.84 27.07 22.37
C ASP A 759 8.07 26.05 23.22
N SER A 760 7.34 25.14 22.56
CA SER A 760 6.50 24.14 23.23
C SER A 760 7.33 23.14 24.04
N VAL A 761 8.48 22.70 23.53
CA VAL A 761 9.39 21.79 24.25
C VAL A 761 9.96 22.48 25.49
N GLU A 762 10.42 23.73 25.36
CA GLU A 762 10.93 24.47 26.51
C GLU A 762 9.86 24.73 27.57
N ALA A 763 8.65 25.10 27.15
CA ALA A 763 7.53 25.31 28.05
C ALA A 763 7.16 24.05 28.82
N VAL A 764 7.18 22.87 28.16
CA VAL A 764 6.92 21.57 28.79
C VAL A 764 8.05 21.17 29.74
N GLN A 765 9.32 21.35 29.37
CA GLN A 765 10.45 20.98 30.21
C GLN A 765 10.58 21.85 31.47
N ARG A 766 10.23 23.14 31.38
CA ARG A 766 10.24 24.07 32.51
C ARG A 766 9.05 23.91 33.46
N TYR A 767 8.02 23.18 33.04
CA TYR A 767 6.82 22.95 33.82
C TYR A 767 7.14 22.15 35.09
N ARG A 768 6.50 22.51 36.21
CA ARG A 768 6.61 21.78 37.48
C ARG A 768 5.23 21.23 37.87
N PRO A 769 5.00 19.92 37.69
CA PRO A 769 3.71 19.32 37.99
C PRO A 769 3.40 19.41 39.49
N LEU A 770 2.26 20.00 39.84
CA LEU A 770 1.71 19.91 41.19
C LEU A 770 0.98 18.55 41.38
N PRO A 771 0.75 18.10 42.62
CA PRO A 771 0.04 16.84 42.86
C PRO A 771 -1.38 16.85 42.29
N TYR A 772 -1.74 15.78 41.58
CA TYR A 772 -3.08 15.57 41.04
C TYR A 772 -3.75 14.36 41.70
N HIS A 773 -4.96 14.57 42.22
CA HIS A 773 -5.74 13.55 42.93
C HIS A 773 -6.81 12.86 42.06
N GLY A 774 -6.82 13.10 40.74
CA GLY A 774 -7.66 12.37 39.79
C GLY A 774 -6.94 11.17 39.17
N PRO A 775 -7.64 10.33 38.40
CA PRO A 775 -7.05 9.14 37.80
C PRO A 775 -6.13 9.49 36.63
N VAL A 776 -5.00 8.80 36.53
CA VAL A 776 -4.01 8.95 35.46
C VAL A 776 -3.64 7.60 34.87
N ALA A 777 -3.59 7.51 33.53
CA ALA A 777 -3.15 6.33 32.80
C ALA A 777 -1.93 6.66 31.93
N VAL A 778 -0.81 5.97 32.16
CA VAL A 778 0.41 6.06 31.33
C VAL A 778 0.43 4.91 30.32
N LEU A 779 0.34 5.26 29.05
CA LEU A 779 0.51 4.37 27.91
C LEU A 779 1.95 4.50 27.41
N ARG A 780 2.83 3.67 27.97
CA ARG A 780 4.28 3.72 27.75
C ARG A 780 4.68 2.91 26.52
N ALA A 781 5.61 3.42 25.73
CA ALA A 781 6.23 2.68 24.63
C ALA A 781 7.02 1.47 25.15
N GLY A 782 6.88 0.33 24.48
CA GLY A 782 7.54 -0.93 24.83
C GLY A 782 9.03 -0.92 24.48
N ASP A 783 9.39 -0.17 23.44
CA ASP A 783 10.77 0.01 23.03
C ASP A 783 11.31 1.35 23.57
N THR A 784 12.43 1.32 24.27
CA THR A 784 13.04 2.51 24.89
C THR A 784 13.90 3.35 23.93
N GLY A 785 14.16 2.86 22.71
CA GLY A 785 14.94 3.59 21.71
C GLY A 785 14.04 4.49 20.86
N PHE A 786 14.39 5.76 20.70
CA PHE A 786 13.65 6.75 19.89
C PHE A 786 13.74 6.52 18.37
N GLY A 787 13.92 5.28 17.93
CA GLY A 787 14.36 4.92 16.58
C GLY A 787 15.61 4.05 16.63
N ARG A 788 15.93 3.38 15.51
CA ARG A 788 17.07 2.45 15.43
C ARG A 788 18.40 3.17 15.73
N GLY A 789 18.98 2.94 16.91
CA GLY A 789 20.38 3.28 17.22
C GLY A 789 20.64 4.64 17.89
N THR A 790 19.62 5.30 18.46
CA THR A 790 19.83 6.54 19.24
C THR A 790 20.01 6.19 20.71
N ASP A 791 21.24 6.21 21.22
CA ASP A 791 21.48 6.40 22.65
C ASP A 791 21.11 7.85 22.97
N TYR A 792 19.96 8.05 23.62
CA TYR A 792 19.73 9.32 24.29
C TYR A 792 20.71 9.37 25.48
N ASP A 793 21.56 10.39 25.47
CA ASP A 793 22.63 10.63 26.43
C ASP A 793 22.09 10.74 27.88
N GLU A 794 22.57 9.84 28.73
CA GLU A 794 22.85 9.94 30.18
C GLU A 794 21.92 10.71 31.18
N SER A 795 20.69 11.11 30.87
CA SER A 795 19.72 11.61 31.88
C SER A 795 18.63 10.59 32.28
N ASP A 796 19.08 9.35 32.51
CA ASP A 796 18.35 8.10 32.82
C ASP A 796 17.47 8.10 34.11
N ARG A 797 16.90 9.26 34.52
CA ARG A 797 16.12 9.39 35.77
C ARG A 797 14.66 8.95 35.66
N PHE A 798 14.00 9.17 34.52
CA PHE A 798 12.55 8.93 34.39
C PHE A 798 12.18 7.84 33.38
N HIS A 799 12.91 7.67 32.28
CA HIS A 799 12.66 6.58 31.32
C HIS A 799 12.97 5.19 31.90
N GLY A 800 13.83 5.09 32.92
CA GLY A 800 14.02 3.87 33.71
C GLY A 800 12.84 3.50 34.63
N ARG A 801 11.89 4.41 34.88
CA ARG A 801 10.75 4.18 35.79
C ARG A 801 9.48 3.77 35.04
N PRO A 802 8.74 2.74 35.48
CA PRO A 802 7.57 2.23 34.76
C PRO A 802 6.52 3.28 34.38
N GLY A 803 6.25 4.25 35.25
CA GLY A 803 5.29 5.34 35.04
C GLY A 803 5.91 6.63 34.51
N LEU A 804 7.15 6.61 34.03
CA LEU A 804 7.86 7.75 33.44
C LEU A 804 8.00 8.96 34.39
N GLY A 805 8.04 8.73 35.70
CA GLY A 805 8.18 9.77 36.74
C GLY A 805 6.86 10.26 37.32
N TRP A 806 5.72 9.94 36.70
CA TRP A 806 4.40 10.38 37.18
C TRP A 806 3.99 9.76 38.51
N GLU A 807 4.68 8.71 38.98
CA GLU A 807 4.42 8.11 40.29
C GLU A 807 4.67 9.07 41.46
N ASP A 808 5.45 10.13 41.24
CA ASP A 808 5.77 11.12 42.28
C ASP A 808 4.69 12.21 42.42
N HIS A 809 3.78 12.30 41.44
CA HIS A 809 2.78 13.37 41.33
C HIS A 809 1.32 12.88 41.36
N CYS A 810 1.10 11.57 41.20
CA CYS A 810 -0.24 10.98 41.07
C CYS A 810 -0.43 9.81 42.05
N GLU A 811 -1.53 9.82 42.80
CA GLU A 811 -1.86 8.72 43.73
C GLU A 811 -2.58 7.55 43.02
N ASP A 812 -3.36 7.83 41.97
CA ASP A 812 -4.12 6.85 41.19
C ASP A 812 -3.54 6.74 39.77
N LEU A 813 -2.52 5.88 39.61
CA LEU A 813 -1.75 5.72 38.38
C LEU A 813 -1.87 4.30 37.81
N ALA A 814 -2.36 4.18 36.59
CA ALA A 814 -2.38 2.94 35.82
C ALA A 814 -1.32 2.96 34.71
N ILE A 815 -0.50 1.93 34.61
CA ILE A 815 0.53 1.82 33.56
C ILE A 815 0.17 0.70 32.59
N ARG A 816 0.32 0.97 31.29
CA ARG A 816 0.11 0.01 30.20
C ARG A 816 1.23 0.15 29.18
N ILE A 817 1.73 -0.98 28.68
CA ILE A 817 2.77 -1.00 27.66
C ILE A 817 2.13 -1.12 26.28
N VAL A 818 2.59 -0.31 25.35
CA VAL A 818 2.16 -0.25 23.95
C VAL A 818 3.34 -0.63 23.06
N PRO A 819 3.18 -1.53 22.08
CA PRO A 819 4.29 -1.93 21.19
C PRO A 819 4.80 -0.75 20.35
N GLY A 820 6.08 -0.81 19.98
CA GLY A 820 6.81 0.26 19.30
C GLY A 820 7.53 1.20 20.26
N ASN A 821 8.17 2.21 19.68
CA ASN A 821 8.86 3.29 20.39
C ASN A 821 8.03 4.58 20.42
N HIS A 822 8.56 5.63 21.06
CA HIS A 822 7.95 6.96 21.15
C HIS A 822 7.34 7.44 19.82
N VAL A 823 8.04 7.27 18.69
CA VAL A 823 7.58 7.74 17.38
C VAL A 823 6.61 6.76 16.71
N THR A 824 6.94 5.47 16.72
CA THR A 824 6.23 4.45 15.95
C THR A 824 4.95 3.95 16.60
N MET A 825 4.72 4.24 17.89
CA MET A 825 3.52 3.81 18.61
C MET A 825 2.21 4.44 18.09
N LEU A 826 2.29 5.59 17.42
CA LEU A 826 1.15 6.28 16.78
C LEU A 826 0.91 5.88 15.32
N THR A 827 1.66 4.90 14.79
CA THR A 827 1.62 4.52 13.38
C THR A 827 1.50 3.01 13.19
N GLY A 828 1.00 2.57 12.02
CA GLY A 828 1.00 1.16 11.62
C GLY A 828 0.19 0.26 12.57
N ASP A 829 0.63 -0.97 12.82
CA ASP A 829 -0.10 -1.90 13.70
C ASP A 829 -0.09 -1.49 15.17
N ASN A 830 0.93 -0.73 15.60
CA ASN A 830 1.05 -0.26 16.98
C ASN A 830 -0.11 0.67 17.36
N VAL A 831 -0.58 1.51 16.42
CA VAL A 831 -1.69 2.46 16.68
C VAL A 831 -3.01 1.73 16.96
N ARG A 832 -3.23 0.54 16.39
CA ARG A 832 -4.42 -0.28 16.67
C ARG A 832 -4.38 -0.88 18.07
N VAL A 833 -3.18 -1.25 18.54
CA VAL A 833 -2.98 -1.72 19.92
C VAL A 833 -3.15 -0.56 20.89
N LEU A 834 -2.55 0.59 20.58
CA LEU A 834 -2.72 1.84 21.33
C LEU A 834 -4.20 2.22 21.43
N ALA A 835 -4.96 2.22 20.33
CA ALA A 835 -6.39 2.51 20.31
C ALA A 835 -7.21 1.58 21.23
N ARG A 836 -6.94 0.28 21.21
CA ARG A 836 -7.62 -0.69 22.09
C ARG A 836 -7.29 -0.45 23.56
N ILE A 837 -6.04 -0.18 23.87
CA ILE A 837 -5.59 0.10 25.25
C ILE A 837 -6.17 1.44 25.72
N LEU A 838 -6.16 2.47 24.88
CA LEU A 838 -6.75 3.78 25.15
C LEU A 838 -8.25 3.67 25.42
N ALA A 839 -8.99 2.94 24.58
CA ALA A 839 -10.42 2.70 24.81
C ALA A 839 -10.68 1.89 26.08
N SER A 840 -9.77 0.99 26.46
CA SER A 840 -9.86 0.30 27.74
C SER A 840 -9.61 1.22 28.92
N ALA A 841 -8.62 2.10 28.83
CA ALA A 841 -8.28 3.08 29.88
C ALA A 841 -9.38 4.13 30.03
N ALA A 842 -9.99 4.56 28.92
CA ALA A 842 -11.11 5.49 28.91
C ALA A 842 -12.38 4.91 29.56
N ARG A 843 -12.53 3.60 29.73
CA ARG A 843 -13.72 2.99 30.37
C ARG A 843 -13.58 2.76 31.88
N THR A 844 -12.35 2.70 32.37
CA THR A 844 -12.02 2.70 33.80
C THR A 844 -12.15 4.11 34.37
#